data_AF-A0A5N6W0D6-F1
#
_entry.id   AF-A0A5N6W0D6-F1
#
_cell.length_a   1.000
_cell.length_b   1.000
_cell.length_c   1.000
_cell.angle_alpha   90.00
_cell.angle_beta   90.00
_cell.angle_gamma   90.00
#
_symmetry.space_group_name_H-M   'P 1'
#
loop_
_entity.id
_entity.type
_entity.pdbx_description
1 polymer ?
#
loop_
_entity_poly.entity_id
_entity_poly.type
_entity_poly.pdbx_seq_one_letter_code
_entity_poly.pdbx_strand_id
1 'polypeptide(L)'
;MGNNELDNSGTGPLKVPGFNNYPLELTLDCEDRFHDTVPMDWFSSPLTARELTMLNLMETLTDRPGWYNLIFDKHTVTKWKEEAMTRPIISRKAWDWCLAELRDKAIRFKETGQILVLNSGSAVCKSDTIIPSSVGSKIQQFVSNLSDECGDRKDWEPSSNKLIWNIIDPSLFPLVYGQTRVLVNGGCVPLEQTLETYGHGEVAPRHDQEREILEEFPDSDDNARSLLFSHRFQWLPCEVEFCGPAGSTDVRITSYVNNLHPSRHRSFYETLEEVVSQVIEPWNETLIKGTPIDSSLSSPPGRAPRRIQTFGVEWRNEYPKWADDLPTERNGDLEAYHNALAHVRDYVALPEYGVKVEWDGLETKEIPQDWESTVSLKDVVDAKYTRLFRFEHSDPGLYSYEEWKAGKTAKSIVGPTEHDIQWEIDPKVWSSLHDMKDPMDRYKILEGSRKRCRDHDYYTVKLQETFRDKGLQIIVKMEGIELTPESPSYPGEDWHTDGLLNEHIVGTAVYFFDMENVTGSRLSFRQEIEMNPGVYQFEGWDVPYLEKLFGVKDETPAFQELGSVSIGQGRLIVFPNALHHRMEPFELISKCRAGHLRFLTLWLVDPYYRICSTRNVPPQRHDWWAEEAQSLVTSAHSLPQELATMVISETHRWPMDLLEAQRHRLERGKDSSIAHEAMKYLNQDAEINLHKPMY
;
A
#
# COMPACT_ATOMS: atom_id res chain seq x y z
N MET A 1 21.96 14.82 -16.28
CA MET A 1 23.36 14.50 -15.91
C MET A 1 23.67 13.12 -16.46
N GLY A 2 24.92 12.76 -16.74
CA GLY A 2 25.24 11.55 -17.51
C GLY A 2 24.64 10.28 -16.90
N ASN A 3 24.15 9.36 -17.74
CA ASN A 3 23.65 8.03 -17.38
C ASN A 3 24.69 7.30 -16.52
N ASN A 4 24.57 7.43 -15.20
CA ASN A 4 25.33 6.63 -14.25
C ASN A 4 24.54 5.34 -14.06
N GLU A 5 24.63 4.46 -15.05
CA GLU A 5 24.02 3.13 -14.97
C GLU A 5 24.61 2.37 -13.77
N LEU A 6 23.72 2.00 -12.83
CA LEU A 6 24.06 1.20 -11.66
C LEU A 6 24.42 -0.22 -12.10
N ASP A 7 25.49 -0.76 -11.52
CA ASP A 7 26.04 -2.06 -11.89
C ASP A 7 26.69 -2.75 -10.69
N ASN A 8 26.22 -3.97 -10.43
CA ASN A 8 26.73 -4.87 -9.40
C ASN A 8 27.18 -6.22 -9.95
N SER A 9 27.34 -6.35 -11.27
CA SER A 9 27.69 -7.59 -11.97
C SER A 9 29.07 -8.16 -11.58
N GLY A 10 29.97 -7.32 -11.08
CA GLY A 10 31.35 -7.68 -10.79
C GLY A 10 32.29 -7.61 -12.00
N THR A 11 31.82 -7.17 -13.17
CA THR A 11 32.66 -7.01 -14.37
C THR A 11 33.63 -5.82 -14.29
N GLY A 12 33.38 -4.89 -13.38
CA GLY A 12 34.23 -3.75 -13.06
C GLY A 12 34.00 -3.27 -11.62
N PRO A 13 34.45 -2.05 -11.28
CA PRO A 13 34.19 -1.47 -9.98
C PRO A 13 32.69 -1.40 -9.68
N LEU A 14 32.33 -1.69 -8.43
CA LEU A 14 30.95 -1.69 -7.96
C LEU A 14 30.32 -0.30 -8.11
N LYS A 15 29.19 -0.18 -8.81
CA LYS A 15 28.48 1.10 -9.04
C LYS A 15 27.08 1.00 -8.45
N VAL A 16 26.98 1.12 -7.14
CA VAL A 16 25.73 1.02 -6.38
C VAL A 16 25.69 2.09 -5.30
N PRO A 17 24.51 2.52 -4.81
CA PRO A 17 24.40 3.52 -3.74
C PRO A 17 25.32 3.19 -2.56
N GLY A 18 26.07 4.19 -2.09
CA GLY A 18 26.99 4.06 -0.97
C GLY A 18 28.40 3.54 -1.33
N PHE A 19 28.73 3.29 -2.60
CA PHE A 19 30.05 2.78 -3.03
C PHE A 19 30.63 3.56 -4.20
N ASN A 20 31.97 3.63 -4.32
CA ASN A 20 32.70 4.19 -5.46
C ASN A 20 32.17 5.55 -5.99
N ASN A 21 31.91 6.48 -5.08
CA ASN A 21 31.37 7.84 -5.33
C ASN A 21 29.89 7.91 -5.74
N TYR A 22 29.11 6.84 -5.56
CA TYR A 22 27.66 6.88 -5.62
C TYR A 22 27.12 7.24 -4.23
N PRO A 23 26.31 8.30 -4.07
CA PRO A 23 25.68 8.65 -2.80
C PRO A 23 24.86 7.47 -2.24
N LEU A 24 24.82 7.32 -0.92
CA LEU A 24 23.96 6.33 -0.26
C LEU A 24 22.47 6.65 -0.52
N GLU A 25 22.13 7.92 -0.42
CA GLU A 25 20.77 8.46 -0.61
C GLU A 25 20.47 8.76 -2.09
N LEU A 26 21.01 7.97 -3.01
CA LEU A 26 20.77 8.15 -4.44
C LEU A 26 19.30 7.83 -4.76
N THR A 27 18.61 8.78 -5.38
CA THR A 27 17.24 8.60 -5.90
C THR A 27 17.25 8.74 -7.43
N LEU A 28 16.65 7.77 -8.13
CA LEU A 28 16.41 7.83 -9.56
C LEU A 28 15.20 8.71 -9.89
N ASP A 29 15.17 9.21 -11.13
CA ASP A 29 14.03 9.95 -11.67
C ASP A 29 12.76 9.08 -11.63
N CYS A 30 11.60 9.71 -11.43
CA CYS A 30 10.32 9.01 -11.28
C CYS A 30 10.00 8.02 -12.42
N GLU A 31 10.38 8.31 -13.66
CA GLU A 31 10.13 7.41 -14.81
C GLU A 31 11.02 6.16 -14.85
N ASP A 32 12.13 6.19 -14.10
CA ASP A 32 13.14 5.14 -13.98
C ASP A 32 13.07 4.46 -12.60
N ARG A 33 11.88 4.38 -12.00
CA ARG A 33 11.62 3.59 -10.79
C ARG A 33 10.17 3.16 -10.67
N PHE A 34 9.90 2.18 -9.81
CA PHE A 34 8.56 1.93 -9.30
C PHE A 34 8.29 2.83 -8.09
N HIS A 35 7.02 3.14 -7.83
CA HIS A 35 6.65 3.87 -6.62
C HIS A 35 6.68 2.94 -5.40
N ASP A 36 7.19 3.47 -4.30
CA ASP A 36 7.20 2.90 -2.96
C ASP A 36 6.48 3.87 -1.98
N THR A 37 6.63 3.68 -0.67
CA THR A 37 5.99 4.49 0.37
C THR A 37 6.76 5.74 0.80
N VAL A 38 7.73 6.22 0.01
CA VAL A 38 8.37 7.50 0.30
C VAL A 38 7.30 8.60 0.30
N PRO A 39 7.15 9.38 1.40
CA PRO A 39 6.18 10.47 1.46
C PRO A 39 6.38 11.45 0.31
N MET A 40 5.27 11.89 -0.29
CA MET A 40 5.23 12.80 -1.45
C MET A 40 5.71 12.22 -2.78
N ASP A 41 6.20 10.98 -2.84
CA ASP A 41 6.56 10.33 -4.11
C ASP A 41 5.34 9.77 -4.84
N TRP A 42 4.37 9.22 -4.10
CA TRP A 42 3.10 8.75 -4.64
C TRP A 42 1.98 8.81 -3.62
N PHE A 43 0.86 9.41 -4.02
CA PHE A 43 -0.39 9.42 -3.25
C PHE A 43 -1.56 9.08 -4.18
N SER A 44 -2.57 8.41 -3.64
CA SER A 44 -3.80 8.12 -4.37
C SER A 44 -4.82 9.23 -4.16
N SER A 45 -5.66 9.51 -5.16
CA SER A 45 -6.88 10.25 -4.85
C SER A 45 -7.77 9.43 -3.89
N PRO A 46 -8.44 10.03 -2.90
CA PRO A 46 -9.34 9.34 -1.99
C PRO A 46 -10.47 8.61 -2.73
N LEU A 47 -10.78 7.41 -2.23
CA LEU A 47 -11.96 6.66 -2.61
C LEU A 47 -13.16 7.13 -1.78
N THR A 48 -14.35 7.07 -2.36
CA THR A 48 -15.56 7.34 -1.58
C THR A 48 -15.83 6.21 -0.59
N ALA A 49 -16.51 6.49 0.54
CA ALA A 49 -16.87 5.49 1.55
C ALA A 49 -17.71 4.34 0.95
N ARG A 50 -18.55 4.64 -0.05
CA ARG A 50 -19.25 3.61 -0.82
C ARG A 50 -18.29 2.73 -1.61
N GLU A 51 -17.31 3.31 -2.29
CA GLU A 51 -16.32 2.55 -3.05
C GLU A 51 -15.47 1.66 -2.15
N LEU A 52 -15.04 2.14 -0.98
CA LEU A 52 -14.40 1.31 0.05
C LEU A 52 -15.32 0.15 0.48
N THR A 53 -16.60 0.41 0.70
CA THR A 53 -17.55 -0.66 1.07
C THR A 53 -17.76 -1.67 -0.06
N MET A 54 -17.72 -1.22 -1.32
CA MET A 54 -17.76 -2.08 -2.51
C MET A 54 -16.53 -2.99 -2.57
N LEU A 55 -15.33 -2.44 -2.37
CA LEU A 55 -14.08 -3.21 -2.33
C LEU A 55 -14.11 -4.27 -1.22
N ASN A 56 -14.50 -3.89 -0.01
CA ASN A 56 -14.62 -4.81 1.13
C ASN A 56 -15.71 -5.89 0.90
N LEU A 57 -16.82 -5.54 0.23
CA LEU A 57 -17.84 -6.52 -0.14
C LEU A 57 -17.28 -7.55 -1.13
N MET A 58 -16.58 -7.10 -2.17
CA MET A 58 -15.96 -7.99 -3.16
C MET A 58 -14.92 -8.88 -2.51
N GLU A 59 -14.08 -8.33 -1.64
CA GLU A 59 -13.12 -9.11 -0.83
C GLU A 59 -13.86 -10.24 -0.09
N THR A 60 -14.86 -9.91 0.72
CA THR A 60 -15.58 -10.89 1.55
C THR A 60 -16.24 -12.00 0.71
N LEU A 61 -16.75 -11.65 -0.48
CA LEU A 61 -17.37 -12.62 -1.38
C LEU A 61 -16.32 -13.53 -2.02
N THR A 62 -15.14 -13.00 -2.37
CA THR A 62 -14.04 -13.77 -2.97
C THR A 62 -13.31 -14.68 -1.98
N ASP A 63 -13.51 -14.49 -0.68
CA ASP A 63 -13.08 -15.43 0.37
C ASP A 63 -13.99 -16.66 0.51
N ARG A 64 -15.18 -16.65 -0.10
CA ARG A 64 -16.10 -17.78 -0.01
C ARG A 64 -15.62 -18.96 -0.87
N PRO A 65 -15.62 -20.20 -0.35
CA PRO A 65 -15.25 -21.36 -1.14
C PRO A 65 -16.08 -21.48 -2.42
N GLY A 66 -15.41 -21.63 -3.57
CA GLY A 66 -16.07 -21.79 -4.87
C GLY A 66 -16.76 -20.54 -5.43
N TRP A 67 -16.49 -19.35 -4.88
CA TRP A 67 -17.14 -18.08 -5.29
C TRP A 67 -17.12 -17.85 -6.81
N TYR A 68 -16.04 -18.21 -7.49
CA TYR A 68 -15.82 -18.01 -8.93
C TYR A 68 -16.75 -18.83 -9.83
N ASN A 69 -17.41 -19.85 -9.28
CA ASN A 69 -18.51 -20.56 -9.95
C ASN A 69 -19.86 -20.04 -9.47
N LEU A 70 -19.99 -19.78 -8.17
CA LEU A 70 -21.23 -19.34 -7.54
C LEU A 70 -21.70 -17.94 -8.00
N ILE A 71 -20.80 -17.07 -8.44
CA ILE A 71 -21.14 -15.73 -8.96
C ILE A 71 -21.97 -15.76 -10.26
N PHE A 72 -22.03 -16.92 -10.92
CA PHE A 72 -22.87 -17.14 -12.10
C PHE A 72 -24.21 -17.82 -11.75
N ASP A 73 -24.37 -18.34 -10.53
CA ASP A 73 -25.63 -18.93 -10.07
C ASP A 73 -26.63 -17.86 -9.62
N LYS A 74 -27.81 -17.86 -10.25
CA LYS A 74 -28.85 -16.83 -10.02
C LYS A 74 -29.36 -16.84 -8.58
N HIS A 75 -29.55 -18.02 -7.99
CA HIS A 75 -30.08 -18.13 -6.62
C HIS A 75 -29.07 -17.60 -5.60
N THR A 76 -27.81 -17.98 -5.75
CA THR A 76 -26.71 -17.53 -4.89
C THR A 76 -26.48 -16.03 -4.99
N VAL A 77 -26.45 -15.49 -6.22
CA VAL A 77 -26.34 -14.03 -6.45
C VAL A 77 -27.51 -13.27 -5.84
N THR A 78 -28.72 -13.82 -5.86
CA THR A 78 -29.89 -13.19 -5.23
C THR A 78 -29.70 -13.10 -3.71
N LYS A 79 -29.25 -14.18 -3.07
CA LYS A 79 -28.95 -14.19 -1.63
C LYS A 79 -27.80 -13.22 -1.29
N TRP A 80 -26.73 -13.22 -2.07
CA TRP A 80 -25.61 -12.30 -1.86
C TRP A 80 -26.02 -10.84 -2.05
N LYS A 81 -26.96 -10.56 -2.97
CA LYS A 81 -27.56 -9.23 -3.11
C LYS A 81 -28.32 -8.83 -1.85
N GLU A 82 -29.17 -9.71 -1.33
CA GLU A 82 -29.91 -9.45 -0.08
C GLU A 82 -28.94 -9.17 1.08
N GLU A 83 -27.88 -9.97 1.22
CA GLU A 83 -26.82 -9.74 2.21
C GLU A 83 -26.10 -8.40 1.99
N ALA A 84 -25.73 -8.06 0.75
CA ALA A 84 -25.05 -6.81 0.43
C ALA A 84 -25.91 -5.57 0.71
N MET A 85 -27.22 -5.64 0.45
CA MET A 85 -28.16 -4.55 0.69
C MET A 85 -28.39 -4.28 2.18
N THR A 86 -27.93 -5.15 3.10
CA THR A 86 -27.92 -4.86 4.54
C THR A 86 -26.85 -3.83 4.93
N ARG A 87 -25.84 -3.61 4.09
CA ARG A 87 -24.79 -2.61 4.32
C ARG A 87 -25.35 -1.22 3.98
N PRO A 88 -25.39 -0.24 4.91
CA PRO A 88 -26.16 1.00 4.76
C PRO A 88 -25.87 1.83 3.50
N ILE A 89 -24.64 1.77 2.99
CA ILE A 89 -24.17 2.62 1.88
C ILE A 89 -24.18 1.92 0.51
N ILE A 90 -24.46 0.62 0.47
CA ILE A 90 -24.53 -0.15 -0.78
C ILE A 90 -25.88 0.08 -1.45
N SER A 91 -25.86 0.83 -2.54
CA SER A 91 -27.01 1.02 -3.39
C SER A 91 -27.20 -0.14 -4.38
N ARG A 92 -28.33 -0.15 -5.09
CA ARG A 92 -28.55 -1.07 -6.20
C ARG A 92 -27.50 -0.90 -7.31
N LYS A 93 -27.11 0.35 -7.63
CA LYS A 93 -26.09 0.64 -8.66
C LYS A 93 -24.71 0.12 -8.22
N ALA A 94 -24.35 0.33 -6.95
CA ALA A 94 -23.12 -0.19 -6.37
C ALA A 94 -23.07 -1.72 -6.41
N TRP A 95 -24.16 -2.39 -6.04
CA TRP A 95 -24.25 -3.85 -6.15
C TRP A 95 -24.12 -4.34 -7.59
N ASP A 96 -24.87 -3.74 -8.52
CA ASP A 96 -24.87 -4.16 -9.92
C ASP A 96 -23.45 -3.97 -10.52
N TRP A 97 -22.69 -2.96 -10.08
CA TRP A 97 -21.27 -2.78 -10.39
C TRP A 97 -20.38 -3.86 -9.80
N CYS A 98 -20.47 -4.12 -8.49
CA CYS A 98 -19.71 -5.19 -7.83
C CYS A 98 -19.95 -6.55 -8.50
N LEU A 99 -21.19 -6.84 -8.91
CA LEU A 99 -21.54 -8.08 -9.59
C LEU A 99 -20.87 -8.19 -10.97
N ALA A 100 -20.82 -7.11 -11.75
CA ALA A 100 -20.11 -7.09 -13.03
C ALA A 100 -18.61 -7.35 -12.81
N GLU A 101 -18.00 -6.61 -11.88
CA GLU A 101 -16.58 -6.74 -11.58
C GLU A 101 -16.18 -8.11 -11.03
N LEU A 102 -17.00 -8.71 -10.14
CA LEU A 102 -16.77 -10.05 -9.62
C LEU A 102 -16.86 -11.12 -10.72
N ARG A 103 -17.72 -10.96 -11.72
CA ARG A 103 -17.81 -11.91 -12.85
C ARG A 103 -16.56 -11.86 -13.71
N ASP A 104 -16.06 -10.67 -13.99
CA ASP A 104 -14.80 -10.49 -14.72
C ASP A 104 -13.62 -11.06 -13.94
N LYS A 105 -13.53 -10.77 -12.63
CA LYS A 105 -12.53 -11.37 -11.75
C LYS A 105 -12.63 -12.89 -11.71
N ALA A 106 -13.83 -13.48 -11.74
CA ALA A 106 -14.02 -14.93 -11.74
C ALA A 106 -13.54 -15.59 -13.04
N ILE A 107 -13.74 -14.94 -14.19
CA ILE A 107 -13.20 -15.41 -15.47
C ILE A 107 -11.68 -15.40 -15.42
N ARG A 108 -11.09 -14.26 -15.02
CA ARG A 108 -9.64 -14.12 -14.90
C ARG A 108 -9.03 -15.12 -13.90
N PHE A 109 -9.67 -15.32 -12.75
CA PHE A 109 -9.22 -16.30 -11.75
C PHE A 109 -9.18 -17.73 -12.30
N LYS A 110 -10.12 -18.12 -13.17
CA LYS A 110 -10.09 -19.44 -13.82
C LYS A 110 -8.91 -19.62 -14.78
N GLU A 111 -8.46 -18.52 -15.39
CA GLU A 111 -7.34 -18.52 -16.33
C GLU A 111 -5.98 -18.47 -15.62
N THR A 112 -5.88 -17.69 -14.54
CA THR A 112 -4.59 -17.35 -13.92
C THR A 112 -4.38 -17.92 -12.53
N GLY A 113 -5.44 -18.39 -11.86
CA GLY A 113 -5.38 -18.84 -10.46
C GLY A 113 -5.20 -17.72 -9.43
N GLN A 114 -5.20 -16.45 -9.85
CA GLN A 114 -5.01 -15.29 -8.97
C GLN A 114 -6.15 -14.27 -9.08
N ILE A 115 -6.36 -13.51 -8.01
CA ILE A 115 -7.37 -12.44 -7.97
C ILE A 115 -6.79 -11.16 -7.35
N LEU A 116 -7.04 -10.04 -8.02
CA LEU A 116 -6.80 -8.71 -7.47
C LEU A 116 -8.00 -8.26 -6.64
N VAL A 117 -7.76 -7.83 -5.41
CA VAL A 117 -8.73 -7.25 -4.47
C VAL A 117 -8.23 -5.90 -3.98
N LEU A 118 -9.11 -5.14 -3.32
CA LEU A 118 -8.82 -3.79 -2.82
C LEU A 118 -8.26 -2.85 -3.92
N ASN A 119 -8.77 -2.99 -5.15
CA ASN A 119 -8.37 -2.21 -6.32
C ASN A 119 -8.66 -0.70 -6.13
N SER A 120 -7.66 0.03 -5.64
CA SER A 120 -7.54 1.49 -5.50
C SER A 120 -6.55 2.04 -6.55
N GLY A 121 -5.64 2.94 -6.18
CA GLY A 121 -4.47 3.30 -6.98
C GLY A 121 -3.51 2.13 -7.22
N SER A 122 -3.58 1.06 -6.43
CA SER A 122 -3.04 -0.26 -6.80
C SER A 122 -4.00 -1.38 -6.35
N ALA A 123 -3.53 -2.61 -6.19
CA ALA A 123 -4.31 -3.73 -5.72
C ALA A 123 -3.47 -4.68 -4.87
N VAL A 124 -4.16 -5.49 -4.08
CA VAL A 124 -3.58 -6.65 -3.41
C VAL A 124 -3.97 -7.88 -4.21
N CYS A 125 -2.99 -8.66 -4.64
CA CYS A 125 -3.23 -9.95 -5.27
C CYS A 125 -3.29 -11.05 -4.21
N LYS A 126 -4.28 -11.95 -4.30
CA LYS A 126 -4.30 -13.18 -3.50
C LYS A 126 -4.49 -14.41 -4.40
N SER A 127 -3.89 -15.52 -4.00
CA SER A 127 -4.05 -16.80 -4.68
C SER A 127 -3.92 -17.97 -3.70
N ASP A 128 -4.80 -18.95 -3.84
CA ASP A 128 -4.76 -20.23 -3.11
C ASP A 128 -4.25 -21.38 -3.99
N THR A 129 -3.84 -21.09 -5.24
CA THR A 129 -3.59 -22.13 -6.26
C THR A 129 -2.30 -21.96 -7.04
N ILE A 130 -1.72 -20.76 -7.07
CA ILE A 130 -0.54 -20.47 -7.89
C ILE A 130 0.72 -21.18 -7.40
N ILE A 131 0.88 -21.34 -6.08
CA ILE A 131 1.93 -22.17 -5.50
C ILE A 131 1.37 -23.58 -5.28
N PRO A 132 1.88 -24.61 -5.98
CA PRO A 132 1.39 -25.97 -5.82
C PRO A 132 1.60 -26.47 -4.38
N SER A 133 0.67 -27.27 -3.88
CA SER A 133 0.76 -27.83 -2.51
C SER A 133 2.04 -28.66 -2.29
N SER A 134 2.58 -29.26 -3.34
CA SER A 134 3.87 -29.98 -3.29
C SER A 134 5.04 -29.07 -2.92
N VAL A 135 5.02 -27.81 -3.38
CA VAL A 135 6.03 -26.80 -3.02
C VAL A 135 5.88 -26.43 -1.54
N GLY A 136 4.64 -26.17 -1.09
CA GLY A 136 4.34 -25.95 0.32
C GLY A 136 4.85 -27.07 1.23
N SER A 137 4.65 -28.34 0.84
CA SER A 137 5.19 -29.49 1.58
C SER A 137 6.72 -29.55 1.61
N LYS A 138 7.42 -29.18 0.53
CA LYS A 138 8.89 -29.07 0.53
C LYS A 138 9.37 -28.02 1.55
N ILE A 139 8.70 -26.87 1.62
CA ILE A 139 9.01 -25.81 2.59
C ILE A 139 8.75 -26.30 4.03
N GLN A 140 7.61 -26.94 4.30
CA GLN A 140 7.31 -27.52 5.61
C GLN A 140 8.36 -28.56 6.04
N GLN A 141 8.82 -29.40 5.12
CA GLN A 141 9.86 -30.38 5.40
C GLN A 141 11.19 -29.71 5.73
N PHE A 142 11.57 -28.67 5.00
CA PHE A 142 12.76 -27.87 5.29
C PHE A 142 12.72 -27.26 6.71
N VAL A 143 11.60 -26.63 7.08
CA VAL A 143 11.41 -26.03 8.40
C VAL A 143 11.42 -27.09 9.51
N SER A 144 10.83 -28.25 9.26
CA SER A 144 10.82 -29.37 10.22
C SER A 144 12.24 -29.88 10.49
N ASN A 145 13.04 -30.09 9.44
CA ASN A 145 14.44 -30.48 9.57
C ASN A 145 15.26 -29.44 10.36
N LEU A 146 15.07 -28.14 10.06
CA LEU A 146 15.74 -27.07 10.80
C LEU A 146 15.31 -27.01 12.28
N SER A 147 14.03 -27.24 12.57
CA SER A 147 13.54 -27.28 13.95
C SER A 147 14.20 -28.42 14.74
N ASP A 148 14.36 -29.59 14.13
CA ASP A 148 15.00 -30.76 14.76
C ASP A 148 16.50 -30.54 14.99
N GLU A 149 17.18 -29.85 14.07
CA GLU A 149 18.59 -29.48 14.18
C GLU A 149 18.85 -28.42 15.25
N CYS A 150 17.99 -27.39 15.32
CA CYS A 150 18.15 -26.27 16.25
C CYS A 150 17.73 -26.61 17.69
N GLY A 151 16.73 -27.48 17.88
CA GLY A 151 16.19 -27.82 19.20
C GLY A 151 15.84 -26.56 20.02
N ASP A 152 16.42 -26.43 21.23
CA ASP A 152 16.22 -25.27 22.11
C ASP A 152 16.96 -23.99 21.66
N ARG A 153 17.81 -24.07 20.61
CA ARG A 153 18.63 -22.95 20.11
C ARG A 153 17.96 -22.17 18.97
N LYS A 154 16.63 -22.24 18.86
CA LYS A 154 15.87 -21.41 17.90
C LYS A 154 16.20 -19.93 18.10
N ASP A 155 16.38 -19.23 17.00
CA ASP A 155 16.57 -17.79 17.01
C ASP A 155 15.21 -17.10 17.16
N TRP A 156 14.92 -16.66 18.38
CA TRP A 156 13.68 -15.96 18.70
C TRP A 156 13.88 -14.46 18.52
N GLU A 157 12.87 -13.79 17.97
CA GLU A 157 12.84 -12.33 17.89
C GLU A 157 12.95 -11.76 19.33
N PRO A 158 13.99 -10.97 19.65
CA PRO A 158 14.30 -10.56 21.02
C PRO A 158 13.15 -9.84 21.74
N SER A 159 12.36 -9.04 21.00
CA SER A 159 11.24 -8.26 21.55
C SER A 159 9.95 -9.10 21.72
N SER A 160 9.89 -10.30 21.16
CA SER A 160 8.65 -11.09 21.04
C SER A 160 8.38 -12.05 22.20
N ASN A 161 9.28 -12.14 23.19
CA ASN A 161 9.18 -13.12 24.29
C ASN A 161 8.96 -14.57 23.80
N LYS A 162 9.72 -15.00 22.78
CA LYS A 162 9.64 -16.32 22.12
C LYS A 162 8.32 -16.57 21.38
N LEU A 163 7.67 -15.53 20.86
CA LEU A 163 6.52 -15.67 19.98
C LEU A 163 6.93 -15.78 18.51
N ILE A 164 7.95 -15.04 18.08
CA ILE A 164 8.37 -15.02 16.67
C ILE A 164 9.69 -15.78 16.53
N TRP A 165 9.66 -16.87 15.78
CA TRP A 165 10.81 -17.67 15.39
C TRP A 165 11.34 -17.20 14.04
N ASN A 166 12.53 -16.62 14.03
CA ASN A 166 13.25 -16.20 12.83
C ASN A 166 13.95 -17.43 12.21
N ILE A 167 13.37 -17.99 11.14
CA ILE A 167 13.91 -19.18 10.44
C ILE A 167 14.99 -18.76 9.45
N ILE A 168 14.67 -17.76 8.60
CA ILE A 168 15.62 -17.05 7.74
C ILE A 168 15.37 -15.57 7.98
N ASP A 169 16.36 -14.87 8.52
CA ASP A 169 16.26 -13.44 8.82
C ASP A 169 17.35 -12.66 8.08
N PRO A 170 17.01 -11.74 7.16
CA PRO A 170 17.98 -10.93 6.43
C PRO A 170 18.70 -9.91 7.32
N SER A 171 18.17 -9.61 8.51
CA SER A 171 18.79 -8.72 9.50
C SER A 171 19.93 -9.39 10.27
N LEU A 172 20.08 -10.72 10.15
CA LEU A 172 21.28 -11.42 10.60
C LEU A 172 22.33 -11.39 9.50
N PHE A 173 23.57 -11.09 9.88
CA PHE A 173 24.70 -10.94 8.97
C PHE A 173 24.45 -9.92 7.83
N PRO A 174 23.87 -8.73 8.10
CA PRO A 174 23.64 -7.71 7.09
C PRO A 174 24.98 -7.11 6.65
N LEU A 175 24.95 -6.27 5.61
CA LEU A 175 26.08 -5.38 5.35
C LEU A 175 26.16 -4.34 6.47
N VAL A 176 27.33 -4.19 7.06
CA VAL A 176 27.66 -3.18 8.08
C VAL A 176 28.69 -2.22 7.48
N TYR A 177 28.29 -0.98 7.26
CA TYR A 177 29.18 0.06 6.73
C TYR A 177 30.37 0.28 7.68
N GLY A 178 31.59 0.32 7.14
CA GLY A 178 32.80 0.40 7.94
C GLY A 178 33.29 -0.90 8.57
N GLN A 179 32.62 -2.04 8.35
CA GLN A 179 33.03 -3.35 8.89
C GLN A 179 32.99 -4.48 7.86
N THR A 180 31.89 -4.63 7.11
CA THR A 180 31.72 -5.73 6.13
C THR A 180 32.72 -5.61 4.99
N ARG A 181 33.28 -6.74 4.55
CA ARG A 181 34.15 -6.77 3.35
C ARG A 181 33.32 -6.96 2.08
N VAL A 182 33.65 -6.19 1.05
CA VAL A 182 32.91 -6.10 -0.22
C VAL A 182 33.89 -6.12 -1.39
N LEU A 183 33.53 -6.81 -2.47
CA LEU A 183 34.28 -6.85 -3.72
C LEU A 183 34.10 -5.55 -4.53
N VAL A 184 34.59 -4.42 -3.99
CA VAL A 184 34.34 -3.06 -4.52
C VAL A 184 35.03 -2.77 -5.86
N ASN A 185 36.11 -3.47 -6.18
CA ASN A 185 36.93 -3.27 -7.38
C ASN A 185 36.63 -4.27 -8.51
N GLY A 186 35.57 -5.07 -8.37
CA GLY A 186 35.17 -6.12 -9.31
C GLY A 186 35.34 -7.53 -8.74
N GLY A 187 34.82 -8.51 -9.48
CA GLY A 187 34.62 -9.88 -9.03
C GLY A 187 33.22 -10.12 -8.46
N CYS A 188 32.88 -11.39 -8.28
CA CYS A 188 31.63 -11.83 -7.68
C CYS A 188 31.86 -13.05 -6.79
N VAL A 189 30.90 -13.31 -5.89
CA VAL A 189 30.84 -14.51 -5.07
C VAL A 189 30.08 -15.59 -5.86
N PRO A 190 30.77 -16.60 -6.41
CA PRO A 190 30.12 -17.73 -7.07
C PRO A 190 29.33 -18.56 -6.07
N LEU A 191 28.07 -18.92 -6.40
CA LEU A 191 27.19 -19.68 -5.51
C LEU A 191 27.82 -21.01 -5.05
N GLU A 192 28.40 -21.79 -5.97
CA GLU A 192 29.00 -23.09 -5.67
C GLU A 192 30.31 -23.01 -4.86
N GLN A 193 31.05 -21.92 -4.99
CA GLN A 193 32.34 -21.69 -4.32
C GLN A 193 32.24 -20.55 -3.30
N THR A 194 31.04 -20.33 -2.75
CA THR A 194 30.74 -19.21 -1.84
C THR A 194 31.73 -19.18 -0.68
N LEU A 195 32.06 -20.35 -0.10
CA LEU A 195 32.95 -20.47 1.06
C LEU A 195 34.44 -20.22 0.71
N GLU A 196 34.85 -20.31 -0.56
CA GLU A 196 36.23 -20.00 -0.96
C GLU A 196 36.52 -18.49 -0.92
N THR A 197 35.48 -17.66 -0.88
CA THR A 197 35.59 -16.20 -0.93
C THR A 197 35.77 -15.53 0.43
N TYR A 198 35.80 -16.29 1.54
CA TYR A 198 35.99 -15.73 2.87
C TYR A 198 37.23 -14.83 2.95
N GLY A 199 37.06 -13.64 3.51
CA GLY A 199 38.15 -12.68 3.71
C GLY A 199 38.57 -11.87 2.47
N HIS A 200 38.01 -12.17 1.28
CA HIS A 200 38.19 -11.34 0.10
C HIS A 200 37.46 -9.98 0.23
N GLY A 201 37.82 -9.03 -0.63
CA GLY A 201 37.22 -7.69 -0.66
C GLY A 201 37.83 -6.70 0.31
N GLU A 202 37.34 -5.47 0.26
CA GLU A 202 37.75 -4.33 1.08
C GLU A 202 36.63 -3.92 2.03
N VAL A 203 36.96 -3.28 3.14
CA VAL A 203 35.94 -2.83 4.12
C VAL A 203 35.04 -1.78 3.48
N ALA A 204 33.72 -1.97 3.59
CA ALA A 204 32.72 -1.04 3.10
C ALA A 204 32.96 0.37 3.65
N PRO A 205 32.76 1.43 2.85
CA PRO A 205 32.91 2.80 3.32
C PRO A 205 31.93 3.09 4.46
N ARG A 206 32.29 4.02 5.34
CA ARG A 206 31.42 4.50 6.43
C ARG A 206 30.55 5.64 5.95
N HIS A 207 29.27 5.61 6.33
CA HIS A 207 28.30 6.68 6.06
C HIS A 207 27.70 7.29 7.34
N ASP A 208 28.09 6.78 8.51
CA ASP A 208 27.51 7.09 9.82
C ASP A 208 28.06 8.37 10.48
N GLN A 209 29.02 9.06 9.86
CA GLN A 209 29.80 10.13 10.49
C GLN A 209 28.99 11.37 10.91
N GLU A 210 27.84 11.63 10.27
CA GLU A 210 26.97 12.77 10.58
C GLU A 210 25.65 12.35 11.25
N ARG A 211 25.44 11.04 11.44
CA ARG A 211 24.16 10.50 11.86
C ARG A 211 23.81 10.80 13.31
N GLU A 212 24.79 10.80 14.21
CA GLU A 212 24.58 11.21 15.61
C GLU A 212 24.04 12.64 15.72
N ILE A 213 24.33 13.51 14.73
CA ILE A 213 23.80 14.89 14.67
C ILE A 213 22.35 14.89 14.15
N LEU A 214 22.00 14.01 13.20
CA LEU A 214 20.66 13.89 12.63
C LEU A 214 19.65 13.27 13.62
N GLU A 215 20.11 12.36 14.48
CA GLU A 215 19.26 11.64 15.44
C GLU A 215 18.79 12.50 16.62
N GLU A 216 19.42 13.66 16.87
CA GLU A 216 18.99 14.52 17.98
C GLU A 216 17.67 15.23 17.68
N PHE A 217 17.38 15.62 16.43
CA PHE A 217 16.10 16.25 16.04
C PHE A 217 15.81 16.19 14.51
N PRO A 218 14.65 15.66 14.07
CA PRO A 218 14.12 15.91 12.73
C PRO A 218 13.48 17.32 12.70
N ASP A 219 14.28 18.38 12.88
CA ASP A 219 13.80 19.77 12.86
C ASP A 219 13.52 20.30 11.44
N SER A 220 13.65 19.44 10.40
CA SER A 220 13.36 19.76 9.01
C SER A 220 13.01 18.51 8.19
N ASP A 221 12.25 18.69 7.11
CA ASP A 221 11.90 17.64 6.14
C ASP A 221 13.12 16.93 5.56
N ASP A 222 14.21 17.66 5.28
CA ASP A 222 15.42 17.09 4.69
C ASP A 222 16.10 16.10 5.67
N ASN A 223 16.16 16.47 6.96
CA ASN A 223 16.66 15.56 8.00
C ASN A 223 15.76 14.34 8.13
N ALA A 224 14.44 14.54 8.16
CA ALA A 224 13.49 13.43 8.26
C ALA A 224 13.58 12.47 7.07
N ARG A 225 13.78 12.98 5.84
CA ARG A 225 14.02 12.13 4.64
C ARG A 225 15.30 11.32 4.75
N SER A 226 16.40 11.91 5.23
CA SER A 226 17.67 11.19 5.43
C SER A 226 17.52 10.07 6.48
N LEU A 227 16.74 10.29 7.54
CA LEU A 227 16.45 9.28 8.57
C LEU A 227 15.63 8.07 8.08
N LEU A 228 15.08 8.11 6.86
CA LEU A 228 14.46 6.94 6.23
C LEU A 228 15.47 5.94 5.66
N PHE A 229 16.76 6.32 5.58
CA PHE A 229 17.88 5.46 5.20
C PHE A 229 18.61 4.95 6.45
N SER A 230 19.20 3.75 6.36
CA SER A 230 20.23 3.36 7.33
C SER A 230 21.63 3.62 6.78
N HIS A 231 22.34 4.57 7.42
CA HIS A 231 23.77 4.81 7.17
C HIS A 231 24.70 3.77 7.81
N ARG A 232 24.13 2.79 8.54
CA ARG A 232 24.90 1.76 9.28
C ARG A 232 24.75 0.37 8.67
N PHE A 233 23.55 0.04 8.19
CA PHE A 233 23.19 -1.31 7.77
C PHE A 233 22.48 -1.33 6.42
N GLN A 234 22.67 -2.41 5.66
CA GLN A 234 21.86 -2.71 4.48
C GLN A 234 21.57 -4.22 4.45
N TRP A 235 20.33 -4.62 4.18
CA TRP A 235 20.05 -5.99 3.81
C TRP A 235 20.75 -6.37 2.49
N LEU A 236 21.15 -7.63 2.40
CA LEU A 236 21.83 -8.19 1.23
C LEU A 236 20.85 -9.06 0.44
N PRO A 237 20.29 -8.57 -0.69
CA PRO A 237 19.48 -9.41 -1.56
C PRO A 237 20.32 -10.51 -2.19
N CYS A 238 19.67 -11.59 -2.62
CA CYS A 238 20.25 -12.53 -3.57
C CYS A 238 19.93 -12.11 -5.02
N GLU A 239 20.77 -12.56 -5.94
CA GLU A 239 20.63 -12.30 -7.37
C GLU A 239 19.81 -13.40 -8.03
N VAL A 240 18.84 -13.00 -8.84
CA VAL A 240 17.91 -13.89 -9.53
C VAL A 240 17.94 -13.61 -11.02
N GLU A 241 18.31 -14.61 -11.81
CA GLU A 241 18.34 -14.52 -13.28
C GLU A 241 17.17 -15.28 -13.89
N PHE A 242 16.64 -14.78 -15.00
CA PHE A 242 15.66 -15.51 -15.77
C PHE A 242 16.35 -16.56 -16.64
N CYS A 243 15.95 -17.82 -16.52
CA CYS A 243 16.61 -18.94 -17.18
C CYS A 243 15.73 -19.66 -18.23
N GLY A 244 14.44 -19.34 -18.28
CA GLY A 244 13.49 -19.88 -19.27
C GLY A 244 13.55 -19.19 -20.64
N PRO A 245 12.74 -19.64 -21.61
CA PRO A 245 12.59 -18.97 -22.90
C PRO A 245 12.05 -17.54 -22.74
N ALA A 246 12.18 -16.71 -23.78
CA ALA A 246 11.66 -15.34 -23.76
C ALA A 246 10.17 -15.31 -23.38
N GLY A 247 9.83 -14.49 -22.39
CA GLY A 247 8.48 -14.39 -21.81
C GLY A 247 8.23 -15.32 -20.62
N SER A 248 9.08 -16.32 -20.38
CA SER A 248 9.01 -17.17 -19.19
C SER A 248 9.41 -16.40 -17.92
N THR A 249 8.77 -16.78 -16.82
CA THR A 249 9.08 -16.38 -15.45
C THR A 249 9.98 -17.37 -14.72
N ASP A 250 10.45 -18.43 -15.39
CA ASP A 250 11.41 -19.37 -14.81
C ASP A 250 12.71 -18.63 -14.45
N VAL A 251 13.15 -18.83 -13.21
CA VAL A 251 14.31 -18.15 -12.64
C VAL A 251 15.31 -19.11 -12.03
N ARG A 252 16.52 -18.60 -11.79
CA ARG A 252 17.57 -19.25 -11.03
C ARG A 252 18.22 -18.25 -10.08
N ILE A 253 18.44 -18.65 -8.84
CA ILE A 253 19.21 -17.89 -7.86
C ILE A 253 20.70 -18.09 -8.16
N THR A 254 21.46 -17.01 -8.32
CA THR A 254 22.87 -17.04 -8.77
C THR A 254 23.87 -16.56 -7.72
N SER A 255 23.40 -16.03 -6.59
CA SER A 255 24.20 -15.74 -5.41
C SER A 255 23.54 -16.31 -4.16
N TYR A 256 24.29 -16.51 -3.07
CA TYR A 256 23.73 -17.13 -1.87
C TYR A 256 22.61 -16.26 -1.27
N VAL A 257 21.59 -16.88 -0.68
CA VAL A 257 20.57 -16.18 0.10
C VAL A 257 21.17 -15.87 1.47
N ASN A 258 21.11 -14.61 1.89
CA ASN A 258 21.66 -14.22 3.19
C ASN A 258 21.07 -15.09 4.31
N ASN A 259 21.92 -15.52 5.24
CA ASN A 259 21.56 -16.41 6.34
C ASN A 259 21.07 -17.83 5.94
N LEU A 260 21.22 -18.25 4.67
CA LEU A 260 20.88 -19.61 4.21
C LEU A 260 22.08 -20.29 3.54
N HIS A 261 22.58 -21.38 4.13
CA HIS A 261 23.80 -22.04 3.67
C HIS A 261 23.65 -22.60 2.23
N PRO A 262 24.49 -22.18 1.26
CA PRO A 262 24.31 -22.51 -0.16
C PRO A 262 24.48 -24.00 -0.48
N SER A 263 25.48 -24.67 0.11
CA SER A 263 25.73 -26.10 -0.15
C SER A 263 24.79 -27.03 0.63
N ARG A 264 24.63 -26.80 1.94
CA ARG A 264 23.79 -27.65 2.82
C ARG A 264 22.30 -27.60 2.46
N HIS A 265 21.80 -26.46 2.01
CA HIS A 265 20.38 -26.26 1.70
C HIS A 265 20.10 -26.11 0.20
N ARG A 266 20.96 -26.67 -0.67
CA ARG A 266 20.84 -26.56 -2.13
C ARG A 266 19.46 -26.92 -2.66
N SER A 267 18.83 -27.99 -2.16
CA SER A 267 17.47 -28.39 -2.57
C SER A 267 16.40 -27.37 -2.19
N PHE A 268 16.63 -26.57 -1.15
CA PHE A 268 15.73 -25.51 -0.75
C PHE A 268 15.87 -24.27 -1.66
N TYR A 269 17.05 -24.00 -2.24
CA TYR A 269 17.20 -22.97 -3.27
C TYR A 269 16.32 -23.27 -4.50
N GLU A 270 16.30 -24.52 -4.96
CA GLU A 270 15.41 -24.95 -6.06
C GLU A 270 13.93 -24.74 -5.70
N THR A 271 13.57 -24.96 -4.43
CA THR A 271 12.20 -24.70 -3.94
C THR A 271 11.89 -23.20 -3.91
N LEU A 272 12.84 -22.35 -3.53
CA LEU A 272 12.69 -20.90 -3.58
C LEU A 272 12.55 -20.39 -5.02
N GLU A 273 13.32 -20.93 -5.96
CA GLU A 273 13.20 -20.62 -7.39
C GLU A 273 11.80 -20.95 -7.93
N GLU A 274 11.23 -22.10 -7.55
CA GLU A 274 9.85 -22.48 -7.87
C GLU A 274 8.85 -21.43 -7.34
N VAL A 275 9.01 -20.95 -6.09
CA VAL A 275 8.14 -19.91 -5.51
C VAL A 275 8.32 -18.57 -6.23
N VAL A 276 9.56 -18.11 -6.43
CA VAL A 276 9.86 -16.82 -7.08
C VAL A 276 9.28 -16.79 -8.51
N SER A 277 9.42 -17.88 -9.27
CA SER A 277 8.85 -18.00 -10.62
C SER A 277 7.33 -17.75 -10.63
N GLN A 278 6.60 -18.23 -9.61
CA GLN A 278 5.16 -18.04 -9.48
C GLN A 278 4.76 -16.63 -8.99
N VAL A 279 5.64 -15.94 -8.28
CA VAL A 279 5.35 -14.62 -7.68
C VAL A 279 5.56 -13.46 -8.68
N ILE A 280 6.34 -13.66 -9.74
CA ILE A 280 6.62 -12.63 -10.75
C ILE A 280 5.35 -12.07 -11.41
N GLU A 281 4.39 -12.92 -11.80
CA GLU A 281 3.14 -12.46 -12.41
C GLU A 281 2.24 -11.66 -11.43
N PRO A 282 2.02 -12.10 -10.18
CA PRO A 282 1.41 -11.26 -9.15
C PRO A 282 2.09 -9.89 -8.94
N TRP A 283 3.43 -9.80 -8.98
CA TRP A 283 4.12 -8.50 -8.94
C TRP A 283 3.84 -7.67 -10.20
N ASN A 284 3.88 -8.28 -11.38
CA ASN A 284 3.53 -7.63 -12.65
C ASN A 284 2.13 -6.99 -12.61
N GLU A 285 1.20 -7.49 -11.80
CA GLU A 285 -0.16 -6.98 -11.67
C GLU A 285 -0.33 -5.88 -10.60
N THR A 286 0.63 -5.71 -9.69
CA THR A 286 0.49 -4.87 -8.49
C THR A 286 1.49 -3.71 -8.39
N LEU A 287 2.67 -3.79 -9.02
CA LEU A 287 3.69 -2.75 -8.97
C LEU A 287 3.28 -1.43 -9.64
N ILE A 288 3.42 -0.29 -8.98
CA ILE A 288 3.02 1.01 -9.57
C ILE A 288 4.22 1.59 -10.31
N LYS A 289 4.14 1.71 -11.65
CA LYS A 289 5.22 2.29 -12.44
C LYS A 289 5.25 3.80 -12.20
N GLY A 290 6.44 4.35 -11.92
CA GLY A 290 6.59 5.80 -11.83
C GLY A 290 6.42 6.47 -13.19
N THR A 291 5.87 7.68 -13.16
CA THR A 291 5.56 8.47 -14.37
C THR A 291 6.05 9.90 -14.18
N PRO A 292 6.41 10.61 -15.27
CA PRO A 292 6.80 12.01 -15.19
C PRO A 292 5.72 12.83 -14.47
N ILE A 293 6.16 13.73 -13.57
CA ILE A 293 5.26 14.64 -12.87
C ILE A 293 4.53 15.52 -13.90
N ASP A 294 3.23 15.32 -14.04
CA ASP A 294 2.35 16.17 -14.85
C ASP A 294 1.61 17.13 -13.92
N SER A 295 2.05 18.40 -13.89
CA SER A 295 1.46 19.45 -13.05
C SER A 295 -0.01 19.76 -13.37
N SER A 296 -0.55 19.23 -14.47
CA SER A 296 -1.97 19.35 -14.80
C SER A 296 -2.84 18.23 -14.18
N LEU A 297 -2.23 17.17 -13.67
CA LEU A 297 -2.92 16.12 -12.92
C LEU A 297 -2.90 16.47 -11.42
N SER A 298 -3.97 16.08 -10.72
CA SER A 298 -3.99 16.18 -9.26
C SER A 298 -3.04 15.17 -8.63
N SER A 299 -3.04 13.92 -9.10
CA SER A 299 -2.24 12.84 -8.53
C SER A 299 -1.68 11.92 -9.63
N PRO A 300 -0.53 11.25 -9.44
CA PRO A 300 0.01 10.29 -10.40
C PRO A 300 -0.97 9.15 -10.66
N PRO A 301 -1.14 8.68 -11.91
CA PRO A 301 -2.10 7.61 -12.21
C PRO A 301 -1.68 6.28 -11.56
N GLY A 302 -2.62 5.68 -10.82
CA GLY A 302 -2.47 4.32 -10.30
C GLY A 302 -2.69 3.24 -11.36
N ARG A 303 -2.92 2.00 -10.93
CA ARG A 303 -3.23 0.86 -11.81
C ARG A 303 -4.69 0.77 -12.22
N ALA A 304 -5.61 1.25 -11.38
CA ALA A 304 -7.04 1.20 -11.64
C ALA A 304 -7.68 2.58 -11.45
N PRO A 305 -8.62 2.96 -12.33
CA PRO A 305 -9.39 4.17 -12.11
C PRO A 305 -10.44 3.96 -11.01
N ARG A 306 -10.80 5.06 -10.33
CA ARG A 306 -11.93 5.09 -9.39
C ARG A 306 -13.22 4.65 -10.08
N ARG A 307 -14.13 4.02 -9.35
CA ARG A 307 -15.49 3.67 -9.82
C ARG A 307 -16.46 4.84 -9.64
N ILE A 308 -16.17 5.69 -8.66
CA ILE A 308 -16.97 6.86 -8.31
C ILE A 308 -16.04 8.07 -8.31
N GLN A 309 -16.04 8.81 -9.42
CA GLN A 309 -15.19 9.97 -9.61
C GLN A 309 -15.92 11.25 -9.22
N THR A 310 -15.50 11.85 -8.12
CA THR A 310 -16.05 13.11 -7.61
C THR A 310 -15.00 13.87 -6.79
N PHE A 311 -15.10 15.19 -6.75
CA PHE A 311 -14.23 16.09 -6.01
C PHE A 311 -14.99 17.00 -5.04
N GLY A 312 -16.31 16.81 -4.96
CA GLY A 312 -17.21 17.59 -4.13
C GLY A 312 -18.49 16.81 -3.80
N VAL A 313 -19.39 17.46 -3.08
CA VAL A 313 -20.65 16.89 -2.62
C VAL A 313 -21.77 17.22 -3.60
N GLU A 314 -22.58 16.22 -3.96
CA GLU A 314 -23.79 16.46 -4.75
C GLU A 314 -24.98 16.73 -3.83
N TRP A 315 -25.62 17.88 -4.03
CA TRP A 315 -26.77 18.33 -3.26
C TRP A 315 -28.06 18.12 -4.04
N ARG A 316 -29.02 17.40 -3.46
CA ARG A 316 -30.39 17.35 -4.00
C ARG A 316 -31.25 18.42 -3.40
N ASN A 317 -31.55 19.44 -4.21
CA ASN A 317 -32.62 20.39 -4.00
C ASN A 317 -32.92 21.09 -5.33
N GLU A 318 -34.19 21.42 -5.60
CA GLU A 318 -34.57 22.23 -6.75
C GLU A 318 -35.48 23.35 -6.26
N TYR A 319 -35.15 24.59 -6.59
CA TYR A 319 -35.99 25.69 -6.16
C TYR A 319 -37.36 25.60 -6.87
N PRO A 320 -38.47 25.67 -6.11
CA PRO A 320 -39.80 25.50 -6.70
C PRO A 320 -40.08 26.61 -7.72
N LYS A 321 -40.18 26.24 -9.01
CA LYS A 321 -40.41 27.20 -10.11
C LYS A 321 -41.68 28.03 -9.93
N TRP A 322 -42.70 27.49 -9.28
CA TRP A 322 -43.96 28.19 -8.98
C TRP A 322 -43.80 29.30 -7.94
N ALA A 323 -42.71 29.33 -7.18
CA ALA A 323 -42.46 30.37 -6.18
C ALA A 323 -42.23 31.76 -6.81
N ASP A 324 -41.97 31.81 -8.11
CA ASP A 324 -41.85 33.04 -8.89
C ASP A 324 -43.19 33.79 -9.05
N ASP A 325 -44.30 33.05 -9.05
CA ASP A 325 -45.64 33.59 -9.26
C ASP A 325 -46.32 33.95 -7.93
N LEU A 326 -45.59 33.91 -6.81
CA LEU A 326 -46.14 34.21 -5.50
C LEU A 326 -46.50 35.70 -5.34
N PRO A 327 -47.68 36.01 -4.79
CA PRO A 327 -48.11 37.40 -4.59
C PRO A 327 -47.21 38.09 -3.55
N THR A 328 -46.75 39.30 -3.89
CA THR A 328 -45.90 40.14 -3.03
C THR A 328 -46.70 40.96 -2.01
N GLU A 329 -48.00 41.19 -2.25
CA GLU A 329 -48.90 41.91 -1.35
C GLU A 329 -50.26 41.21 -1.22
N ARG A 330 -50.93 41.40 -0.09
CA ARG A 330 -52.27 40.84 0.20
C ARG A 330 -53.42 41.52 -0.55
N ASN A 331 -53.15 42.52 -1.40
CA ASN A 331 -54.12 43.57 -1.73
C ASN A 331 -54.76 43.52 -3.14
N GLY A 332 -54.54 42.48 -3.94
CA GLY A 332 -55.06 42.42 -5.33
C GLY A 332 -56.14 41.37 -5.60
N ASP A 333 -55.87 40.11 -5.25
CA ASP A 333 -56.72 38.95 -5.55
C ASP A 333 -56.70 37.96 -4.36
N LEU A 334 -57.79 37.96 -3.59
CA LEU A 334 -57.95 37.11 -2.41
C LEU A 334 -58.01 35.62 -2.75
N GLU A 335 -58.51 35.24 -3.93
CA GLU A 335 -58.62 33.83 -4.32
C GLU A 335 -57.25 33.28 -4.72
N ALA A 336 -56.49 34.04 -5.51
CA ALA A 336 -55.11 33.71 -5.85
C ALA A 336 -54.21 33.63 -4.60
N TYR A 337 -54.37 34.56 -3.63
CA TYR A 337 -53.61 34.52 -2.38
C TYR A 337 -53.92 33.28 -1.53
N HIS A 338 -55.20 32.89 -1.39
CA HIS A 338 -55.55 31.68 -0.63
C HIS A 338 -55.04 30.41 -1.31
N ASN A 339 -55.08 30.34 -2.66
CA ASN A 339 -54.53 29.21 -3.41
C ASN A 339 -53.01 29.13 -3.26
N ALA A 340 -52.30 30.26 -3.33
CA ALA A 340 -50.86 30.34 -3.08
C ALA A 340 -50.51 29.92 -1.63
N LEU A 341 -51.27 30.39 -0.64
CA LEU A 341 -51.08 30.00 0.77
C LEU A 341 -51.27 28.49 0.97
N ALA A 342 -52.28 27.88 0.35
CA ALA A 342 -52.49 26.44 0.41
C ALA A 342 -51.31 25.66 -0.20
N HIS A 343 -50.81 26.11 -1.36
CA HIS A 343 -49.66 25.50 -2.01
C HIS A 343 -48.39 25.60 -1.14
N VAL A 344 -48.15 26.77 -0.51
CA VAL A 344 -47.02 26.96 0.40
C VAL A 344 -47.16 26.08 1.64
N ARG A 345 -48.37 25.90 2.18
CA ARG A 345 -48.60 24.95 3.30
C ARG A 345 -48.20 23.52 2.92
N ASP A 346 -48.59 23.05 1.75
CA ASP A 346 -48.22 21.72 1.26
C ASP A 346 -46.70 21.58 1.10
N TYR A 347 -46.02 22.62 0.60
CA TYR A 347 -44.57 22.66 0.48
C TYR A 347 -43.85 22.68 1.84
N VAL A 348 -44.34 23.49 2.79
CA VAL A 348 -43.79 23.54 4.16
C VAL A 348 -44.00 22.22 4.91
N ALA A 349 -45.04 21.46 4.57
CA ALA A 349 -45.30 20.13 5.15
C ALA A 349 -44.36 19.03 4.63
N LEU A 350 -43.53 19.29 3.61
CA LEU A 350 -42.55 18.32 3.13
C LEU A 350 -41.55 17.92 4.23
N PRO A 351 -41.13 16.65 4.29
CA PRO A 351 -40.17 16.18 5.28
C PRO A 351 -38.81 16.85 5.09
N GLU A 352 -38.18 17.23 6.20
CA GLU A 352 -36.86 17.85 6.22
C GLU A 352 -35.77 16.81 6.49
N TYR A 353 -34.55 17.10 6.06
CA TYR A 353 -33.44 16.12 6.07
C TYR A 353 -32.31 16.48 7.03
N GLY A 354 -32.46 17.55 7.82
CA GLY A 354 -31.54 17.91 8.91
C GLY A 354 -30.22 18.55 8.47
N VAL A 355 -30.07 18.86 7.19
CA VAL A 355 -28.93 19.61 6.64
C VAL A 355 -29.16 21.10 6.93
N LYS A 356 -28.19 21.76 7.58
CA LYS A 356 -28.19 23.21 7.83
C LYS A 356 -27.20 23.88 6.90
N VAL A 357 -27.65 24.56 5.85
CA VAL A 357 -26.85 25.26 4.83
C VAL A 357 -26.30 26.58 5.36
N GLU A 358 -25.03 26.86 5.07
CA GLU A 358 -24.34 28.11 5.38
C GLU A 358 -23.43 28.53 4.20
N TRP A 359 -24.05 29.00 3.12
CA TRP A 359 -23.38 29.56 1.95
C TRP A 359 -23.44 31.09 1.96
N ASP A 360 -22.55 31.73 1.19
CA ASP A 360 -22.59 33.18 0.98
C ASP A 360 -23.93 33.63 0.36
N GLY A 361 -24.79 34.21 1.19
CA GLY A 361 -26.14 34.66 0.83
C GLY A 361 -27.25 33.61 0.99
N LEU A 362 -26.95 32.39 1.46
CA LEU A 362 -27.96 31.35 1.72
C LEU A 362 -27.67 30.63 3.04
N GLU A 363 -28.43 30.98 4.08
CA GLU A 363 -28.37 30.35 5.39
C GLU A 363 -29.69 29.63 5.71
N THR A 364 -29.63 28.49 6.39
CA THR A 364 -30.82 27.82 6.91
C THR A 364 -31.55 28.71 7.92
N LYS A 365 -32.79 29.07 7.61
CA LYS A 365 -33.64 29.94 8.44
C LYS A 365 -34.74 29.16 9.15
N GLU A 366 -35.12 29.62 10.33
CA GLU A 366 -36.31 29.10 11.02
C GLU A 366 -37.59 29.66 10.40
N ILE A 367 -38.64 28.84 10.36
CA ILE A 367 -39.98 29.25 9.94
C ILE A 367 -40.78 29.56 11.21
N PRO A 368 -41.20 30.81 11.46
CA PRO A 368 -41.99 31.16 12.64
C PRO A 368 -43.30 30.37 12.72
N GLN A 369 -43.80 30.08 13.92
CA GLN A 369 -45.06 29.35 14.09
C GLN A 369 -46.29 30.11 13.53
N ASP A 370 -46.20 31.43 13.47
CA ASP A 370 -47.26 32.34 13.00
C ASP A 370 -47.00 32.90 11.59
N TRP A 371 -46.12 32.25 10.82
CA TRP A 371 -45.62 32.72 9.52
C TRP A 371 -46.71 33.15 8.54
N GLU A 372 -47.89 32.50 8.58
CA GLU A 372 -49.03 32.83 7.71
C GLU A 372 -49.52 34.27 7.85
N SER A 373 -49.17 34.93 8.95
CA SER A 373 -49.61 36.28 9.31
C SER A 373 -48.47 37.28 9.49
N THR A 374 -47.23 36.80 9.63
CA THR A 374 -46.07 37.62 10.02
C THR A 374 -44.97 37.72 8.96
N VAL A 375 -44.96 36.80 7.98
CA VAL A 375 -43.88 36.67 6.99
C VAL A 375 -44.46 36.55 5.58
N SER A 376 -43.73 37.01 4.56
CA SER A 376 -44.17 36.86 3.17
C SER A 376 -44.16 35.38 2.75
N LEU A 377 -45.06 34.99 1.84
CA LEU A 377 -45.10 33.61 1.31
C LEU A 377 -43.77 33.20 0.67
N LYS A 378 -43.08 34.16 0.02
CA LYS A 378 -41.77 33.92 -0.62
C LYS A 378 -40.68 33.63 0.41
N ASP A 379 -40.58 34.42 1.47
CA ASP A 379 -39.57 34.20 2.53
C ASP A 379 -39.76 32.84 3.21
N VAL A 380 -41.00 32.36 3.35
CA VAL A 380 -41.31 31.04 3.91
C VAL A 380 -40.88 29.92 2.97
N VAL A 381 -41.10 30.08 1.66
CA VAL A 381 -40.60 29.13 0.66
C VAL A 381 -39.08 29.12 0.63
N ASP A 382 -38.41 30.27 0.72
CA ASP A 382 -36.96 30.39 0.77
C ASP A 382 -36.38 29.72 2.03
N ALA A 383 -36.98 29.98 3.20
CA ALA A 383 -36.61 29.33 4.45
C ALA A 383 -36.86 27.81 4.42
N LYS A 384 -37.94 27.35 3.78
CA LYS A 384 -38.20 25.92 3.62
C LYS A 384 -37.23 25.28 2.65
N TYR A 385 -36.92 25.93 1.53
CA TYR A 385 -35.96 25.47 0.54
C TYR A 385 -34.61 25.16 1.18
N THR A 386 -34.08 26.04 2.02
CA THR A 386 -32.81 25.80 2.74
C THR A 386 -32.84 24.64 3.74
N ARG A 387 -34.03 24.14 4.12
CA ARG A 387 -34.23 23.00 5.03
C ARG A 387 -34.48 21.66 4.30
N LEU A 388 -34.66 21.72 2.97
CA LEU A 388 -34.93 20.55 2.12
C LEU A 388 -33.67 19.99 1.45
N PHE A 389 -32.51 20.61 1.65
CA PHE A 389 -31.24 20.09 1.16
C PHE A 389 -30.98 18.68 1.71
N ARG A 390 -30.55 17.80 0.82
CA ARG A 390 -30.22 16.42 1.17
C ARG A 390 -28.87 16.04 0.58
N PHE A 391 -27.99 15.55 1.46
CA PHE A 391 -26.78 14.86 1.07
C PHE A 391 -27.13 13.49 0.48
N GLU A 392 -26.71 13.24 -0.75
CA GLU A 392 -26.69 11.91 -1.34
C GLU A 392 -25.24 11.48 -1.57
N HIS A 393 -24.87 10.35 -0.97
CA HIS A 393 -23.58 9.77 -1.29
C HIS A 393 -23.59 9.34 -2.76
N SER A 394 -22.52 9.68 -3.49
CA SER A 394 -22.37 9.50 -4.95
C SER A 394 -22.33 8.03 -5.37
N ASP A 395 -23.10 7.67 -6.41
CA ASP A 395 -23.21 6.31 -6.95
C ASP A 395 -22.27 6.09 -8.15
N PRO A 396 -21.85 4.84 -8.42
CA PRO A 396 -21.19 4.53 -9.68
C PRO A 396 -22.20 4.58 -10.83
N GLY A 397 -21.70 4.72 -12.07
CA GLY A 397 -22.54 4.72 -13.28
C GLY A 397 -22.54 6.02 -14.08
N LEU A 398 -21.64 6.96 -13.79
CA LEU A 398 -21.36 8.10 -14.67
C LEU A 398 -20.85 7.67 -16.06
N TYR A 399 -20.18 6.53 -16.08
CA TYR A 399 -19.81 5.73 -17.24
C TYR A 399 -20.24 4.28 -16.97
N SER A 400 -20.40 3.49 -18.04
CA SER A 400 -20.70 2.07 -17.96
C SER A 400 -19.49 1.26 -17.47
N TYR A 401 -19.72 0.03 -17.00
CA TYR A 401 -18.65 -0.88 -16.60
C TYR A 401 -17.65 -1.16 -17.73
N GLU A 402 -18.14 -1.31 -18.98
CA GLU A 402 -17.29 -1.51 -20.15
C GLU A 402 -16.46 -0.26 -20.52
N GLU A 403 -17.03 0.94 -20.35
CA GLU A 403 -16.28 2.19 -20.53
C GLU A 403 -15.18 2.31 -19.47
N TRP A 404 -15.49 2.02 -18.20
CA TRP A 404 -14.49 2.00 -17.11
C TRP A 404 -13.36 1.02 -17.40
N LYS A 405 -13.69 -0.21 -17.82
CA LYS A 405 -12.71 -1.24 -18.19
C LYS A 405 -11.85 -0.86 -19.40
N ALA A 406 -12.38 -0.03 -20.30
CA ALA A 406 -11.66 0.54 -21.43
C ALA A 406 -10.89 1.83 -21.07
N GLY A 407 -10.91 2.27 -19.81
CA GLY A 407 -10.20 3.46 -19.32
C GLY A 407 -10.93 4.77 -19.56
N LYS A 408 -12.17 4.75 -20.07
CA LYS A 408 -12.95 5.96 -20.40
C LYS A 408 -13.58 6.59 -19.15
N THR A 409 -12.73 7.20 -18.33
CA THR A 409 -13.06 7.71 -16.98
C THR A 409 -12.86 9.22 -16.83
N ALA A 410 -12.72 9.98 -17.92
CA ALA A 410 -12.54 11.44 -17.89
C ALA A 410 -13.72 12.26 -17.31
N LYS A 411 -14.83 11.63 -16.90
CA LYS A 411 -16.00 12.31 -16.35
C LYS A 411 -15.97 12.27 -14.82
N SER A 412 -16.45 13.34 -14.18
CA SER A 412 -16.71 13.38 -12.74
C SER A 412 -18.15 13.82 -12.44
N ILE A 413 -18.63 13.47 -11.25
CA ILE A 413 -19.97 13.85 -10.76
C ILE A 413 -19.95 15.33 -10.37
N VAL A 414 -19.03 15.69 -9.47
CA VAL A 414 -18.61 17.07 -9.21
C VAL A 414 -17.23 17.27 -9.81
N GLY A 415 -17.01 18.41 -10.48
CA GLY A 415 -15.75 18.75 -11.17
C GLY A 415 -14.61 19.00 -10.18
N PRO A 416 -13.35 18.71 -10.53
CA PRO A 416 -12.23 19.28 -9.79
C PRO A 416 -12.24 20.80 -9.96
N THR A 417 -12.02 21.53 -8.88
CA THR A 417 -12.05 23.00 -8.83
C THR A 417 -10.66 23.56 -8.63
N GLU A 418 -10.37 24.74 -9.17
CA GLU A 418 -9.14 25.50 -8.85
C GLU A 418 -9.55 26.66 -7.95
N HIS A 419 -8.92 26.85 -6.78
CA HIS A 419 -9.44 27.79 -5.76
C HIS A 419 -9.37 29.28 -6.19
N ASP A 420 -8.65 29.62 -7.26
CA ASP A 420 -8.54 30.98 -7.84
C ASP A 420 -9.82 31.49 -8.54
N ILE A 421 -10.94 30.75 -8.47
CA ILE A 421 -12.23 31.08 -9.10
C ILE A 421 -12.71 32.51 -8.78
N GLN A 422 -12.40 33.06 -7.59
CA GLN A 422 -12.87 34.40 -7.22
C GLN A 422 -12.37 35.53 -8.14
N TRP A 423 -11.24 35.36 -8.85
CA TRP A 423 -10.65 36.44 -9.65
C TRP A 423 -10.90 36.34 -11.15
N GLU A 424 -11.48 35.24 -11.65
CA GLU A 424 -11.50 34.95 -13.10
C GLU A 424 -12.89 34.65 -13.71
N ILE A 425 -13.98 34.78 -12.95
CA ILE A 425 -15.34 34.71 -13.52
C ILE A 425 -15.54 35.90 -14.47
N ASP A 426 -16.08 35.66 -15.67
CA ASP A 426 -16.45 36.73 -16.61
C ASP A 426 -17.29 37.78 -15.86
N PRO A 427 -16.89 39.07 -15.84
CA PRO A 427 -17.62 40.12 -15.14
C PRO A 427 -19.12 40.18 -15.49
N LYS A 428 -19.52 39.72 -16.68
CA LYS A 428 -20.92 39.59 -17.07
C LYS A 428 -21.62 38.44 -16.34
N VAL A 429 -20.98 37.28 -16.23
CA VAL A 429 -21.48 36.15 -15.44
C VAL A 429 -21.56 36.54 -13.96
N TRP A 430 -20.52 37.20 -13.43
CA TRP A 430 -20.51 37.74 -12.08
C TRP A 430 -21.67 38.71 -11.82
N SER A 431 -21.92 39.64 -12.76
CA SER A 431 -23.05 40.56 -12.66
C SER A 431 -24.42 39.87 -12.69
N SER A 432 -24.54 38.75 -13.42
CA SER A 432 -25.76 37.95 -13.50
C SER A 432 -25.99 37.01 -12.30
N LEU A 433 -24.97 36.77 -11.44
CA LEU A 433 -25.13 35.95 -10.23
C LEU A 433 -26.19 36.52 -9.28
N HIS A 434 -26.37 37.85 -9.29
CA HIS A 434 -27.37 38.54 -8.48
C HIS A 434 -28.81 38.35 -9.01
N ASP A 435 -28.96 37.94 -10.27
CA ASP A 435 -30.26 37.67 -10.91
C ASP A 435 -30.65 36.17 -10.84
N MET A 436 -29.74 35.30 -10.35
CA MET A 436 -30.00 33.86 -10.22
C MET A 436 -30.93 33.58 -9.05
N LYS A 437 -32.02 32.87 -9.35
CA LYS A 437 -33.10 32.60 -8.40
C LYS A 437 -32.91 31.31 -7.63
N ASP A 438 -32.32 30.29 -8.24
CA ASP A 438 -31.91 29.07 -7.55
C ASP A 438 -30.45 29.24 -7.10
N PRO A 439 -30.17 29.25 -5.78
CA PRO A 439 -28.80 29.26 -5.28
C PRO A 439 -27.94 28.12 -5.82
N MET A 440 -28.55 27.00 -6.22
CA MET A 440 -27.86 25.87 -6.83
C MET A 440 -27.33 26.19 -8.24
N ASP A 441 -27.98 27.09 -8.97
CA ASP A 441 -27.49 27.52 -10.28
C ASP A 441 -26.24 28.40 -10.13
N ARG A 442 -26.18 29.22 -9.08
CA ARG A 442 -24.98 29.98 -8.69
C ARG A 442 -23.85 29.02 -8.32
N TYR A 443 -24.12 27.99 -7.52
CA TYR A 443 -23.14 26.94 -7.16
C TYR A 443 -22.56 26.24 -8.40
N LYS A 444 -23.41 25.74 -9.30
CA LYS A 444 -22.99 25.04 -10.55
C LYS A 444 -22.17 25.90 -11.50
N ILE A 445 -22.35 27.22 -11.47
CA ILE A 445 -21.60 28.17 -12.31
C ILE A 445 -20.23 28.48 -11.69
N LEU A 446 -20.17 28.61 -10.37
CA LEU A 446 -18.90 28.72 -9.62
C LEU A 446 -18.06 27.44 -9.75
N GLU A 447 -18.71 26.27 -9.86
CA GLU A 447 -18.08 24.97 -10.15
C GLU A 447 -17.47 24.83 -11.57
N GLY A 448 -17.54 25.87 -12.42
CA GLY A 448 -17.06 25.84 -13.80
C GLY A 448 -15.64 25.27 -13.93
N SER A 449 -15.54 24.02 -14.39
CA SER A 449 -14.30 23.24 -14.31
C SER A 449 -13.21 23.77 -15.24
N ARG A 450 -12.04 24.12 -14.68
CA ARG A 450 -10.82 24.43 -15.45
C ARG A 450 -9.93 23.21 -15.65
N LYS A 451 -9.80 22.36 -14.62
CA LYS A 451 -9.12 21.07 -14.74
C LYS A 451 -10.10 20.03 -15.26
N ARG A 452 -9.71 19.30 -16.29
CA ARG A 452 -10.46 18.14 -16.80
C ARG A 452 -9.83 16.88 -16.24
N CYS A 453 -10.66 15.95 -15.80
CA CYS A 453 -10.20 14.59 -15.57
C CYS A 453 -9.75 13.99 -16.92
N ARG A 454 -8.73 13.13 -16.88
CA ARG A 454 -8.28 12.38 -18.06
C ARG A 454 -8.82 10.95 -18.01
N ASP A 455 -8.93 10.35 -19.19
CA ASP A 455 -9.15 8.91 -19.30
C ASP A 455 -7.95 8.17 -18.70
N HIS A 456 -8.21 7.05 -18.06
CA HIS A 456 -7.19 6.21 -17.44
C HIS A 456 -6.38 5.50 -18.52
N ASP A 457 -5.06 5.66 -18.46
CA ASP A 457 -4.15 4.97 -19.35
C ASP A 457 -3.61 3.71 -18.67
N TYR A 458 -4.06 2.54 -19.13
CA TYR A 458 -3.58 1.27 -18.61
C TYR A 458 -2.19 0.96 -19.13
N TYR A 459 -1.27 0.65 -18.22
CA TYR A 459 0.05 0.16 -18.55
C TYR A 459 0.22 -1.31 -18.12
N THR A 460 1.20 -1.98 -18.73
CA THR A 460 1.58 -3.34 -18.38
C THR A 460 3.00 -3.34 -17.83
N VAL A 461 3.21 -4.04 -16.72
CA VAL A 461 4.55 -4.36 -16.22
C VAL A 461 4.85 -5.80 -16.57
N LYS A 462 6.05 -6.04 -17.08
CA LYS A 462 6.56 -7.37 -17.38
C LYS A 462 8.01 -7.44 -16.95
N LEU A 463 8.22 -7.78 -15.69
CA LEU A 463 9.54 -7.87 -15.08
C LEU A 463 10.45 -8.80 -15.88
N GLN A 464 9.91 -9.92 -16.30
CA GLN A 464 10.60 -10.91 -17.12
C GLN A 464 10.92 -10.40 -18.52
N GLU A 465 10.21 -9.45 -19.12
CA GLU A 465 10.63 -8.94 -20.44
C GLU A 465 11.64 -7.81 -20.27
N THR A 466 11.34 -6.88 -19.36
CA THR A 466 12.09 -5.62 -19.19
C THR A 466 13.45 -5.83 -18.53
N PHE A 467 13.54 -6.72 -17.55
CA PHE A 467 14.75 -6.92 -16.74
C PHE A 467 15.37 -8.30 -16.97
N ARG A 468 15.11 -8.93 -18.12
CA ARG A 468 15.64 -10.27 -18.45
C ARG A 468 17.16 -10.34 -18.31
N ASP A 469 17.85 -9.39 -18.93
CA ASP A 469 19.32 -9.39 -19.00
C ASP A 469 19.97 -8.91 -17.69
N LYS A 470 19.28 -8.02 -16.96
CA LYS A 470 19.76 -7.52 -15.66
C LYS A 470 19.48 -8.52 -14.52
N GLY A 471 18.41 -9.30 -14.62
CA GLY A 471 17.90 -10.09 -13.49
C GLY A 471 17.28 -9.23 -12.39
N LEU A 472 16.79 -9.88 -11.35
CA LEU A 472 16.16 -9.26 -10.18
C LEU A 472 17.05 -9.42 -8.94
N GLN A 473 16.81 -8.57 -7.94
CA GLN A 473 17.37 -8.68 -6.61
C GLN A 473 16.22 -8.96 -5.62
N ILE A 474 16.32 -10.04 -4.85
CA ILE A 474 15.25 -10.48 -3.93
C ILE A 474 15.81 -10.67 -2.53
N ILE A 475 15.14 -10.12 -1.53
CA ILE A 475 15.42 -10.36 -0.12
C ILE A 475 14.44 -11.43 0.38
N VAL A 476 14.97 -12.42 1.10
CA VAL A 476 14.19 -13.57 1.59
C VAL A 476 14.13 -13.53 3.11
N LYS A 477 12.91 -13.60 3.65
CA LYS A 477 12.66 -13.81 5.08
C LYS A 477 11.70 -14.97 5.28
N MET A 478 11.94 -15.78 6.29
CA MET A 478 11.04 -16.83 6.71
C MET A 478 10.89 -16.80 8.21
N GLU A 479 9.64 -16.78 8.68
CA GLU A 479 9.35 -16.68 10.10
C GLU A 479 8.13 -17.52 10.50
N GLY A 480 8.07 -17.82 11.79
CA GLY A 480 6.96 -18.53 12.40
C GLY A 480 6.48 -17.81 13.66
N ILE A 481 5.19 -17.50 13.72
CA ILE A 481 4.55 -17.08 14.97
C ILE A 481 4.09 -18.33 15.70
N GLU A 482 4.74 -18.63 16.82
CA GLU A 482 4.54 -19.85 17.62
C GLU A 482 3.78 -19.48 18.91
N LEU A 483 2.57 -20.01 19.05
CA LEU A 483 1.70 -19.78 20.21
C LEU A 483 1.68 -21.02 21.13
N THR A 484 1.73 -20.79 22.43
CA THR A 484 1.65 -21.85 23.45
C THR A 484 0.48 -21.62 24.39
N PRO A 485 0.05 -22.62 25.18
CA PRO A 485 -0.94 -22.39 26.24
C PRO A 485 -0.60 -21.26 27.21
N GLU A 486 0.70 -21.03 27.46
CA GLU A 486 1.22 -19.96 28.32
C GLU A 486 1.25 -18.59 27.63
N SER A 487 1.41 -18.57 26.30
CA SER A 487 1.34 -17.37 25.48
C SER A 487 0.39 -17.59 24.29
N PRO A 488 -0.94 -17.55 24.53
CA PRO A 488 -1.92 -18.09 23.60
C PRO A 488 -2.36 -17.12 22.51
N SER A 489 -1.81 -15.91 22.45
CA SER A 489 -2.25 -14.84 21.56
C SER A 489 -1.10 -14.01 21.01
N TYR A 490 -1.17 -13.71 19.72
CA TYR A 490 -0.32 -12.73 19.04
C TYR A 490 -1.05 -11.38 18.97
N PRO A 491 -0.44 -10.27 19.41
CA PRO A 491 -1.10 -8.97 19.51
C PRO A 491 -1.30 -8.26 18.16
N GLY A 492 -0.74 -8.78 17.06
CA GLY A 492 -0.72 -8.09 15.78
C GLY A 492 0.49 -7.17 15.62
N GLU A 493 0.53 -6.47 14.48
CA GLU A 493 1.58 -5.52 14.12
C GLU A 493 1.04 -4.09 14.07
N ASP A 494 1.94 -3.13 14.21
CA ASP A 494 1.65 -1.74 13.87
C ASP A 494 1.69 -1.53 12.35
N TRP A 495 1.05 -0.45 11.89
CA TRP A 495 1.11 -0.04 10.49
C TRP A 495 2.54 0.26 10.06
N HIS A 496 3.03 -0.44 9.04
CA HIS A 496 4.38 -0.25 8.53
C HIS A 496 4.46 -0.54 7.03
N THR A 497 5.66 -0.33 6.50
CA THR A 497 6.09 -0.65 5.14
C THR A 497 7.39 -1.43 5.25
N ASP A 498 7.73 -2.21 4.23
CA ASP A 498 8.87 -3.12 4.32
C ASP A 498 10.19 -2.40 4.01
N GLY A 499 11.19 -2.63 4.86
CA GLY A 499 12.56 -2.14 4.68
C GLY A 499 12.78 -0.65 4.94
N LEU A 500 14.00 -0.22 4.66
CA LEU A 500 14.47 1.18 4.67
C LEU A 500 14.80 1.62 3.23
N LEU A 501 14.93 2.93 2.99
CA LEU A 501 15.08 3.43 1.61
C LEU A 501 16.36 3.00 0.90
N ASN A 502 17.44 2.70 1.64
CA ASN A 502 18.66 2.13 1.05
C ASN A 502 18.48 0.70 0.51
N GLU A 503 17.33 0.06 0.75
CA GLU A 503 17.02 -1.29 0.27
C GLU A 503 16.09 -1.26 -0.95
N HIS A 504 15.49 -0.10 -1.27
CA HIS A 504 14.66 0.15 -2.46
C HIS A 504 13.60 -0.95 -2.72
N ILE A 505 12.88 -1.38 -1.68
CA ILE A 505 11.85 -2.42 -1.80
C ILE A 505 10.58 -1.84 -2.42
N VAL A 506 10.10 -2.44 -3.51
CA VAL A 506 8.90 -1.97 -4.26
C VAL A 506 7.76 -2.97 -4.29
N GLY A 507 8.02 -4.24 -3.96
CA GLY A 507 7.00 -5.29 -3.97
C GLY A 507 7.21 -6.32 -2.88
N THR A 508 6.12 -6.77 -2.27
CA THR A 508 6.11 -7.76 -1.18
C THR A 508 5.23 -8.93 -1.58
N ALA A 509 5.70 -10.14 -1.31
CA ALA A 509 4.94 -11.37 -1.46
C ALA A 509 5.07 -12.23 -0.20
N VAL A 510 3.94 -12.59 0.40
CA VAL A 510 3.86 -13.39 1.63
C VAL A 510 3.12 -14.69 1.34
N TYR A 511 3.82 -15.82 1.49
CA TYR A 511 3.26 -17.16 1.32
C TYR A 511 3.09 -17.86 2.67
N PHE A 512 1.84 -18.08 3.07
CA PHE A 512 1.48 -18.73 4.32
C PHE A 512 1.45 -20.25 4.13
N PHE A 513 2.59 -20.90 4.36
CA PHE A 513 2.77 -22.31 4.01
C PHE A 513 2.37 -23.28 5.12
N ASP A 514 2.25 -22.85 6.38
CA ASP A 514 1.95 -23.75 7.50
C ASP A 514 1.20 -23.03 8.63
N MET A 515 -0.03 -23.45 8.89
CA MET A 515 -0.95 -22.87 9.86
C MET A 515 -1.66 -23.99 10.62
N GLU A 516 -1.46 -24.06 11.94
CA GLU A 516 -2.09 -25.08 12.80
C GLU A 516 -2.61 -24.47 14.10
N ASN A 517 -3.83 -24.85 14.51
CA ASN A 517 -4.42 -24.53 15.82
C ASN A 517 -4.51 -23.03 16.16
N VAL A 518 -4.52 -22.15 15.17
CA VAL A 518 -4.67 -20.70 15.32
C VAL A 518 -5.97 -20.22 14.68
N THR A 519 -6.58 -19.17 15.26
CA THR A 519 -7.72 -18.51 14.64
C THR A 519 -7.31 -17.89 13.31
N GLY A 520 -8.25 -17.71 12.38
CA GLY A 520 -7.96 -16.95 11.16
C GLY A 520 -7.51 -15.53 11.49
N SER A 521 -6.44 -15.06 10.85
CA SER A 521 -5.94 -13.68 10.88
C SER A 521 -6.13 -13.03 9.50
N ARG A 522 -5.85 -11.72 9.39
CA ARG A 522 -5.93 -10.95 8.15
C ARG A 522 -4.73 -10.00 8.04
N LEU A 523 -4.35 -9.67 6.81
CA LEU A 523 -3.47 -8.54 6.51
C LEU A 523 -4.35 -7.32 6.21
N SER A 524 -4.25 -6.28 7.03
CA SER A 524 -4.93 -5.00 6.85
C SER A 524 -4.08 -4.07 5.98
N PHE A 525 -4.72 -3.29 5.10
CA PHE A 525 -4.06 -2.38 4.17
C PHE A 525 -4.65 -0.96 4.25
N ARG A 526 -3.77 0.02 4.16
CA ARG A 526 -4.11 1.44 4.01
C ARG A 526 -3.18 2.11 3.01
N GLN A 527 -3.58 3.26 2.49
CA GLN A 527 -2.79 4.05 1.55
C GLN A 527 -2.80 5.52 1.97
N GLU A 528 -1.75 6.24 1.62
CA GLU A 528 -1.75 7.71 1.66
C GLU A 528 -2.70 8.25 0.58
N ILE A 529 -3.41 9.33 0.91
CA ILE A 529 -4.36 10.00 0.02
C ILE A 529 -4.07 11.49 -0.08
N GLU A 530 -4.31 12.06 -1.25
CA GLU A 530 -4.24 13.52 -1.43
C GLU A 530 -5.62 14.16 -1.33
N MET A 531 -5.80 15.05 -0.37
CA MET A 531 -7.01 15.87 -0.20
C MET A 531 -6.69 17.36 -0.31
N ASN A 532 -6.18 17.76 -1.48
CA ASN A 532 -5.74 19.12 -1.75
C ASN A 532 -6.92 20.11 -1.91
N PRO A 533 -6.95 21.25 -1.18
CA PRO A 533 -7.98 22.29 -1.32
C PRO A 533 -8.03 22.98 -2.68
N GLY A 534 -6.94 22.96 -3.44
CA GLY A 534 -6.91 23.41 -4.83
C GLY A 534 -7.45 22.41 -5.84
N VAL A 535 -8.01 21.28 -5.39
CA VAL A 535 -8.60 20.23 -6.25
C VAL A 535 -10.02 19.87 -5.79
N TYR A 536 -10.23 19.81 -4.47
CA TYR A 536 -11.50 19.46 -3.84
C TYR A 536 -12.26 20.71 -3.40
N GLN A 537 -13.60 20.65 -3.47
CA GLN A 537 -14.45 21.79 -3.15
C GLN A 537 -14.69 21.90 -1.64
N PHE A 538 -13.85 22.67 -0.94
CA PHE A 538 -14.00 22.97 0.48
C PHE A 538 -14.62 24.35 0.71
N GLU A 539 -15.92 24.48 0.50
CA GLU A 539 -16.64 25.52 1.23
C GLU A 539 -16.80 25.00 2.65
N GLY A 540 -16.41 25.77 3.68
CA GLY A 540 -16.31 25.27 5.08
C GLY A 540 -17.57 24.54 5.59
N TRP A 541 -18.72 24.80 4.97
CA TRP A 541 -19.97 24.10 5.17
C TRP A 541 -20.05 22.67 4.58
N ASP A 542 -19.43 22.39 3.42
CA ASP A 542 -19.42 21.08 2.76
C ASP A 542 -18.55 20.05 3.51
N VAL A 543 -17.63 20.52 4.37
CA VAL A 543 -16.62 19.70 5.05
C VAL A 543 -17.19 18.46 5.77
N PRO A 544 -18.23 18.56 6.63
CA PRO A 544 -18.79 17.38 7.30
C PRO A 544 -19.38 16.34 6.34
N TYR A 545 -19.78 16.78 5.15
CA TYR A 545 -20.34 15.91 4.11
C TYR A 545 -19.26 15.32 3.22
N LEU A 546 -18.12 16.01 3.04
CA LEU A 546 -16.92 15.48 2.41
C LEU A 546 -16.26 14.40 3.28
N GLU A 547 -16.15 14.64 4.59
CA GLU A 547 -15.74 13.62 5.57
C GLU A 547 -16.61 12.37 5.44
N LYS A 548 -17.93 12.54 5.37
CA LYS A 548 -18.88 11.44 5.17
C LYS A 548 -18.79 10.79 3.79
N LEU A 549 -18.47 11.54 2.73
CA LEU A 549 -18.36 11.06 1.35
C LEU A 549 -17.10 10.23 1.15
N PHE A 550 -15.96 10.64 1.70
CA PHE A 550 -14.68 9.93 1.56
C PHE A 550 -14.39 8.99 2.74
N GLY A 551 -15.16 9.06 3.82
CA GLY A 551 -14.92 8.27 5.02
C GLY A 551 -13.64 8.68 5.75
N VAL A 552 -13.34 9.98 5.72
CA VAL A 552 -12.15 10.60 6.30
C VAL A 552 -12.56 11.52 7.45
N LYS A 553 -11.58 12.03 8.20
CA LYS A 553 -11.80 13.07 9.20
C LYS A 553 -10.81 14.21 9.00
N ASP A 554 -11.27 15.43 9.21
CA ASP A 554 -10.40 16.59 9.27
C ASP A 554 -9.42 16.49 10.45
N GLU A 555 -8.28 17.17 10.33
CA GLU A 555 -7.18 17.16 11.32
C GLU A 555 -6.69 15.74 11.66
N THR A 556 -6.78 14.82 10.68
CA THR A 556 -6.20 13.47 10.80
C THR A 556 -5.16 13.23 9.70
N PRO A 557 -4.18 12.33 9.94
CA PRO A 557 -3.24 11.95 8.90
C PRO A 557 -3.97 11.50 7.63
N ALA A 558 -3.50 11.91 6.44
CA ALA A 558 -4.13 11.58 5.16
C ALA A 558 -3.92 10.12 4.73
N PHE A 559 -4.36 9.19 5.58
CA PHE A 559 -4.40 7.76 5.30
C PHE A 559 -5.85 7.29 5.19
N GLN A 560 -6.11 6.47 4.18
CA GLN A 560 -7.39 5.79 4.00
C GLN A 560 -7.20 4.28 4.15
N GLU A 561 -7.89 3.69 5.13
CA GLU A 561 -7.94 2.23 5.27
C GLU A 561 -8.76 1.62 4.13
N LEU A 562 -8.15 0.72 3.37
CA LEU A 562 -8.77 0.07 2.21
C LEU A 562 -9.61 -1.14 2.63
N GLY A 563 -9.13 -1.87 3.63
CA GLY A 563 -9.72 -3.13 4.10
C GLY A 563 -8.63 -4.14 4.45
N SER A 564 -9.02 -5.39 4.63
CA SER A 564 -8.09 -6.47 4.95
C SER A 564 -8.35 -7.73 4.14
N VAL A 565 -7.33 -8.57 3.97
CA VAL A 565 -7.37 -9.85 3.24
C VAL A 565 -7.12 -10.99 4.20
N SER A 566 -7.95 -12.04 4.17
CA SER A 566 -7.75 -13.16 5.09
C SER A 566 -6.49 -13.98 4.78
N ILE A 567 -5.81 -14.36 5.84
CA ILE A 567 -4.68 -15.29 5.85
C ILE A 567 -5.23 -16.72 5.89
N GLY A 568 -4.64 -17.62 5.10
CA GLY A 568 -5.06 -19.01 5.05
C GLY A 568 -3.92 -19.95 4.64
N GLN A 569 -4.05 -21.22 5.01
CA GLN A 569 -3.10 -22.27 4.65
C GLN A 569 -2.92 -22.35 3.12
N GLY A 570 -1.68 -22.22 2.66
CA GLY A 570 -1.31 -22.26 1.25
C GLY A 570 -1.67 -21.00 0.47
N ARG A 571 -2.09 -19.92 1.13
CA ARG A 571 -2.42 -18.65 0.48
C ARG A 571 -1.15 -17.82 0.23
N LEU A 572 -1.05 -17.31 -0.99
CA LEU A 572 -0.11 -16.25 -1.37
C LEU A 572 -0.84 -14.91 -1.37
N ILE A 573 -0.23 -13.88 -0.77
CA ILE A 573 -0.68 -12.49 -0.83
C ILE A 573 0.47 -11.64 -1.38
N VAL A 574 0.23 -10.87 -2.43
CA VAL A 574 1.23 -10.02 -3.10
C VAL A 574 0.71 -8.61 -3.26
N PHE A 575 1.52 -7.61 -2.93
CA PHE A 575 1.14 -6.20 -2.96
C PHE A 575 2.37 -5.31 -3.21
N PRO A 576 2.20 -4.08 -3.71
CA PRO A 576 3.33 -3.17 -3.83
C PRO A 576 3.70 -2.62 -2.46
N ASN A 577 4.98 -2.32 -2.24
CA ASN A 577 5.47 -1.61 -1.06
C ASN A 577 5.13 -0.10 -1.10
N ALA A 578 4.07 0.26 -1.82
CA ALA A 578 3.37 1.55 -1.78
C ALA A 578 2.16 1.51 -0.84
N LEU A 579 1.76 0.32 -0.38
CA LEU A 579 0.67 0.14 0.58
C LEU A 579 1.24 -0.12 1.98
N HIS A 580 0.75 0.63 2.95
CA HIS A 580 1.01 0.32 4.36
C HIS A 580 0.18 -0.90 4.73
N HIS A 581 0.78 -1.79 5.50
CA HIS A 581 0.10 -2.99 5.95
C HIS A 581 0.38 -3.30 7.42
N ARG A 582 -0.42 -4.21 7.97
CA ARG A 582 -0.20 -4.82 9.29
C ARG A 582 -0.87 -6.18 9.35
N MET A 583 -0.28 -7.12 10.07
CA MET A 583 -0.95 -8.34 10.48
C MET A 583 -1.90 -8.10 11.66
N GLU A 584 -3.14 -8.55 11.52
CA GLU A 584 -4.15 -8.46 12.60
C GLU A 584 -3.86 -9.48 13.74
N PRO A 585 -4.31 -9.19 14.97
CA PRO A 585 -4.15 -10.10 16.11
C PRO A 585 -4.82 -11.46 15.88
N PHE A 586 -4.29 -12.51 16.48
CA PHE A 586 -4.91 -13.85 16.49
C PHE A 586 -4.52 -14.67 17.72
N GLU A 587 -5.25 -15.75 17.99
CA GLU A 587 -5.02 -16.60 19.15
C GLU A 587 -5.16 -18.09 18.84
N LEU A 588 -4.85 -18.95 19.81
CA LEU A 588 -5.08 -20.39 19.71
C LEU A 588 -6.57 -20.72 19.64
N ILE A 589 -6.97 -21.61 18.72
CA ILE A 589 -8.33 -22.19 18.70
C ILE A 589 -8.53 -23.04 19.94
N SER A 590 -7.60 -23.98 20.19
CA SER A 590 -7.56 -24.76 21.42
C SER A 590 -6.41 -24.28 22.30
N LYS A 591 -6.74 -23.59 23.40
CA LYS A 591 -5.77 -23.07 24.37
C LYS A 591 -5.02 -24.15 25.18
N CYS A 592 -5.30 -25.44 24.92
CA CYS A 592 -4.62 -26.57 25.58
C CYS A 592 -3.49 -27.17 24.74
N ARG A 593 -3.32 -26.73 23.50
CA ARG A 593 -2.31 -27.24 22.57
C ARG A 593 -1.58 -26.06 21.93
N ALA A 594 -0.30 -26.20 21.66
CA ALA A 594 0.43 -25.22 20.86
C ALA A 594 -0.16 -25.09 19.44
N GLY A 595 0.18 -24.01 18.77
CA GLY A 595 -0.24 -23.71 17.41
C GLY A 595 0.70 -22.71 16.78
N HIS A 596 0.66 -22.59 15.46
CA HIS A 596 1.59 -21.74 14.74
C HIS A 596 1.01 -21.19 13.44
N LEU A 597 1.60 -20.08 12.99
CA LEU A 597 1.45 -19.50 11.67
C LEU A 597 2.85 -19.23 11.11
N ARG A 598 3.24 -19.94 10.05
CA ARG A 598 4.56 -19.80 9.41
C ARG A 598 4.42 -19.37 7.97
N PHE A 599 5.29 -18.46 7.56
CA PHE A 599 5.22 -17.83 6.26
C PHE A 599 6.59 -17.45 5.72
N LEU A 600 6.66 -17.41 4.39
CA LEU A 600 7.81 -17.00 3.59
C LEU A 600 7.50 -15.64 2.98
N THR A 601 8.33 -14.65 3.26
CA THR A 601 8.24 -13.30 2.69
C THR A 601 9.36 -13.08 1.69
N LEU A 602 8.99 -12.62 0.49
CA LEU A 602 9.90 -12.23 -0.57
C LEU A 602 9.70 -10.74 -0.85
N TRP A 603 10.79 -9.99 -0.80
CA TRP A 603 10.79 -8.58 -1.17
C TRP A 603 11.55 -8.37 -2.47
N LEU A 604 10.91 -7.71 -3.41
CA LEU A 604 11.49 -7.28 -4.67
C LEU A 604 12.15 -5.92 -4.46
N VAL A 605 13.48 -5.89 -4.62
CA VAL A 605 14.23 -4.64 -4.79
C VAL A 605 13.91 -4.08 -6.17
N ASP A 606 13.70 -2.77 -6.28
CA ASP A 606 13.41 -2.11 -7.54
C ASP A 606 14.45 -2.49 -8.61
N PRO A 607 14.04 -3.17 -9.70
CA PRO A 607 14.98 -3.61 -10.73
C PRO A 607 15.64 -2.49 -11.54
N TYR A 608 15.15 -1.24 -11.44
CA TYR A 608 15.86 -0.07 -11.98
C TYR A 608 17.09 0.28 -11.14
N TYR A 609 17.07 -0.03 -9.84
CA TYR A 609 18.22 0.07 -8.97
C TYR A 609 19.08 -1.19 -9.05
N ARG A 610 20.37 -1.02 -8.76
CA ARG A 610 21.24 -2.12 -8.31
C ARG A 610 21.84 -1.71 -6.99
N ILE A 611 21.62 -2.53 -5.96
CA ILE A 611 22.24 -2.37 -4.64
C ILE A 611 23.32 -3.42 -4.40
N CYS A 612 24.15 -3.20 -3.37
CA CYS A 612 25.12 -4.20 -2.94
C CYS A 612 24.39 -5.49 -2.52
N SER A 613 24.80 -6.64 -3.04
CA SER A 613 24.12 -7.91 -2.81
C SER A 613 25.07 -9.00 -2.35
N THR A 614 24.55 -10.19 -2.06
CA THR A 614 25.38 -11.36 -1.76
C THR A 614 26.29 -11.80 -2.91
N ARG A 615 26.10 -11.27 -4.13
CA ARG A 615 27.08 -11.40 -5.22
C ARG A 615 28.35 -10.61 -4.94
N ASN A 616 28.28 -9.50 -4.21
CA ASN A 616 29.41 -8.60 -3.98
C ASN A 616 30.02 -8.79 -2.58
N VAL A 617 29.30 -9.42 -1.66
CA VAL A 617 29.70 -9.60 -0.27
C VAL A 617 29.99 -11.08 -0.04
N PRO A 618 31.23 -11.46 0.29
CA PRO A 618 31.52 -12.81 0.77
C PRO A 618 30.70 -13.16 2.01
N PRO A 619 30.40 -14.45 2.25
CA PRO A 619 29.66 -14.86 3.43
C PRO A 619 30.35 -14.35 4.70
N GLN A 620 29.54 -13.95 5.68
CA GLN A 620 30.02 -13.28 6.89
C GLN A 620 29.94 -14.19 8.12
N ARG A 621 29.31 -15.36 8.00
CA ARG A 621 29.00 -16.27 9.11
C ARG A 621 30.25 -17.01 9.59
N HIS A 622 30.58 -16.87 10.87
CA HIS A 622 31.74 -17.56 11.46
C HIS A 622 31.56 -19.08 11.48
N ASP A 623 30.36 -19.59 11.77
CA ASP A 623 30.10 -21.02 11.88
C ASP A 623 30.30 -21.75 10.54
N TRP A 624 29.85 -21.16 9.44
CA TRP A 624 30.11 -21.69 8.09
C TRP A 624 31.61 -21.74 7.77
N TRP A 625 32.34 -20.66 8.11
CA TRP A 625 33.79 -20.61 7.91
C TRP A 625 34.52 -21.66 8.77
N ALA A 626 34.14 -21.78 10.05
CA ALA A 626 34.79 -22.67 11.00
C ALA A 626 34.63 -24.15 10.59
N GLU A 627 33.43 -24.54 10.14
CA GLU A 627 33.17 -25.89 9.62
C GLU A 627 34.04 -26.20 8.38
N GLU A 628 34.09 -25.27 7.41
CA GLU A 628 34.90 -25.44 6.19
C GLU A 628 36.40 -25.46 6.50
N ALA A 629 36.87 -24.54 7.34
CA ALA A 629 38.26 -24.50 7.80
C ALA A 629 38.64 -25.80 8.52
N GLN A 630 37.76 -26.35 9.37
CA GLN A 630 38.00 -27.62 10.03
C GLN A 630 38.09 -28.78 9.03
N SER A 631 37.23 -28.81 8.01
CA SER A 631 37.28 -29.80 6.92
C SER A 631 38.59 -29.72 6.13
N LEU A 632 39.03 -28.52 5.76
CA LEU A 632 40.29 -28.28 5.04
C LEU A 632 41.51 -28.68 5.87
N VAL A 633 41.53 -28.36 7.17
CA VAL A 633 42.63 -28.74 8.04
C VAL A 633 42.66 -30.24 8.31
N THR A 634 41.50 -30.89 8.44
CA THR A 634 41.41 -32.35 8.63
C THR A 634 41.86 -33.11 7.37
N SER A 635 41.58 -32.56 6.18
CA SER A 635 42.01 -33.14 4.90
C SER A 635 43.49 -32.87 4.59
N ALA A 636 44.05 -31.74 5.03
CA ALA A 636 45.47 -31.45 4.95
C ALA A 636 46.26 -32.25 6.01
N HIS A 637 46.88 -33.36 5.59
CA HIS A 637 47.52 -34.42 6.42
C HIS A 637 48.71 -34.01 7.32
N SER A 638 48.80 -32.77 7.80
CA SER A 638 49.97 -32.22 8.50
C SER A 638 49.68 -31.44 9.78
N LEU A 639 48.43 -31.14 10.13
CA LEU A 639 48.10 -30.44 11.38
C LEU A 639 47.30 -31.35 12.34
N PRO A 640 47.77 -31.59 13.58
CA PRO A 640 46.95 -32.22 14.63
C PRO A 640 45.63 -31.48 14.83
N GLN A 641 44.55 -32.23 15.07
CA GLN A 641 43.19 -31.69 15.23
C GLN A 641 43.09 -30.69 16.38
N GLU A 642 43.90 -30.86 17.43
CA GLU A 642 43.99 -29.96 18.57
C GLU A 642 44.53 -28.59 18.15
N LEU A 643 45.56 -28.55 17.30
CA LEU A 643 46.11 -27.29 16.78
C LEU A 643 45.16 -26.62 15.79
N ALA A 644 44.42 -27.39 15.00
CA ALA A 644 43.36 -26.88 14.13
C ALA A 644 42.26 -26.20 14.94
N THR A 645 41.81 -26.88 15.99
CA THR A 645 40.79 -26.39 16.91
C THR A 645 41.28 -25.17 17.65
N MET A 646 42.55 -25.14 18.07
CA MET A 646 43.17 -23.96 18.68
C MET A 646 43.18 -22.78 17.71
N VAL A 647 43.63 -22.94 16.46
CA VAL A 647 43.64 -21.87 15.46
C VAL A 647 42.24 -21.31 15.23
N ILE A 648 41.24 -22.18 15.06
CA ILE A 648 39.84 -21.77 14.87
C ILE A 648 39.33 -21.06 16.13
N SER A 649 39.59 -21.60 17.33
CA SER A 649 39.18 -20.97 18.59
C SER A 649 39.85 -19.62 18.84
N GLU A 650 41.07 -19.41 18.34
CA GLU A 650 41.83 -18.17 18.47
C GLU A 650 41.42 -17.09 17.46
N THR A 651 40.53 -17.41 16.50
CA THR A 651 40.01 -16.40 15.56
C THR A 651 38.95 -15.49 16.19
N HIS A 652 38.60 -15.70 17.48
CA HIS A 652 37.90 -14.79 18.40
C HIS A 652 37.18 -13.61 17.74
N ARG A 653 36.10 -13.87 16.97
CA ARG A 653 35.22 -12.90 16.26
C ARG A 653 35.53 -12.58 14.79
N TRP A 654 36.28 -13.43 14.09
CA TRP A 654 36.39 -13.36 12.63
C TRP A 654 36.07 -14.70 11.99
N PRO A 655 35.14 -14.78 11.01
CA PRO A 655 34.12 -13.79 10.61
C PRO A 655 33.08 -13.45 11.71
N MET A 656 31.99 -12.76 11.35
CA MET A 656 30.94 -12.32 12.30
C MET A 656 30.28 -13.53 12.98
N ASP A 657 30.24 -13.53 14.31
CA ASP A 657 29.56 -14.56 15.09
C ASP A 657 28.05 -14.26 15.26
N LEU A 658 27.30 -15.25 15.76
CA LEU A 658 25.84 -15.11 15.92
C LEU A 658 25.46 -14.01 16.95
N LEU A 659 26.24 -13.86 18.03
CA LEU A 659 25.94 -12.86 19.07
C LEU A 659 26.15 -11.44 18.52
N GLU A 660 27.19 -11.24 17.72
CA GLU A 660 27.43 -10.00 16.99
C GLU A 660 26.31 -9.73 15.98
N ALA A 661 25.93 -10.71 15.17
CA ALA A 661 24.83 -10.57 14.22
C ALA A 661 23.50 -10.21 14.90
N GLN A 662 23.19 -10.84 16.04
CA GLN A 662 21.99 -10.52 16.83
C GLN A 662 22.02 -9.09 17.40
N ARG A 663 23.19 -8.59 17.80
CA ARG A 663 23.37 -7.20 18.21
C ARG A 663 23.18 -6.23 17.05
N HIS A 664 23.73 -6.51 15.88
CA HIS A 664 23.51 -5.70 14.68
C HIS A 664 22.03 -5.67 14.27
N ARG A 665 21.32 -6.81 14.36
CA ARG A 665 19.87 -6.86 14.16
C ARG A 665 19.12 -5.91 15.10
N LEU A 666 19.45 -5.93 16.39
CA LEU A 666 18.83 -5.03 17.38
C LEU A 666 19.12 -3.55 17.06
N GLU A 667 20.34 -3.23 16.64
CA GLU A 667 20.70 -1.87 16.25
C GLU A 667 20.00 -1.42 14.97
N ARG A 668 19.88 -2.29 13.96
CA ARG A 668 19.08 -2.03 12.76
C ARG A 668 17.61 -1.83 13.11
N GLY A 669 17.07 -2.60 14.07
CA GLY A 669 15.71 -2.39 14.57
C GLY A 669 15.48 -0.98 15.12
N LYS A 670 16.50 -0.36 15.72
CA LYS A 670 16.43 1.05 16.13
C LYS A 670 16.38 1.99 14.92
N ASP A 671 17.15 1.72 13.87
CA ASP A 671 17.10 2.49 12.61
C ASP A 671 15.69 2.45 12.02
N SER A 672 15.07 1.26 11.99
CA SER A 672 13.69 1.11 11.54
C SER A 672 12.70 1.88 12.41
N SER A 673 12.89 1.91 13.73
CA SER A 673 12.05 2.72 14.62
C SER A 673 12.24 4.23 14.40
N ILE A 674 13.48 4.69 14.17
CA ILE A 674 13.77 6.11 13.87
C ILE A 674 13.14 6.49 12.52
N ALA A 675 13.31 5.67 11.49
CA ALA A 675 12.70 5.87 10.18
C ALA A 675 11.16 5.92 10.28
N HIS A 676 10.55 5.09 11.13
CA HIS A 676 9.11 5.14 11.38
C HIS A 676 8.66 6.45 12.02
N GLU A 677 9.41 7.00 12.97
CA GLU A 677 9.09 8.32 13.55
C GLU A 677 9.34 9.47 12.56
N ALA A 678 10.40 9.39 11.74
CA ALA A 678 10.66 10.35 10.67
C ALA A 678 9.57 10.31 9.59
N MET A 679 9.09 9.11 9.24
CA MET A 679 7.95 8.89 8.36
C MET A 679 6.69 9.54 8.93
N LYS A 680 6.42 9.38 10.23
CA LYS A 680 5.29 10.07 10.88
C LYS A 680 5.45 11.59 10.81
N TYR A 681 6.65 12.12 11.05
CA TYR A 681 6.94 13.54 10.96
C TYR A 681 6.65 14.10 9.56
N LEU A 682 7.17 13.46 8.51
CA LEU A 682 6.92 13.86 7.11
C LEU A 682 5.44 13.81 6.73
N ASN A 683 4.67 12.95 7.38
CA ASN A 683 3.23 12.84 7.18
C ASN A 683 2.40 13.82 8.03
N GLN A 684 3.00 14.59 8.96
CA GLN A 684 2.27 15.59 9.77
C GLN A 684 1.79 16.76 8.92
N ASP A 685 2.59 17.19 7.93
CA ASP A 685 2.16 18.23 6.98
C ASP A 685 1.19 17.70 5.92
N ALA A 686 1.07 16.37 5.80
CA ALA A 686 0.06 15.67 5.00
C ALA A 686 -1.23 15.39 5.82
N GLU A 687 -1.55 16.21 6.82
CA GLU A 687 -2.85 16.15 7.49
C GLU A 687 -3.98 16.55 6.51
N ILE A 688 -5.10 15.85 6.63
CA ILE A 688 -6.34 16.24 5.99
C ILE A 688 -6.76 17.57 6.64
N ASN A 689 -6.66 18.66 5.89
CA ASN A 689 -6.96 20.00 6.38
C ASN A 689 -8.00 20.69 5.48
N LEU A 690 -9.25 20.25 5.64
CA LEU A 690 -10.43 20.66 4.90
C LEU A 690 -10.88 22.08 5.30
N HIS A 691 -10.44 22.59 6.46
CA HIS A 691 -10.82 23.92 6.96
C HIS A 691 -9.78 25.04 6.74
N LYS A 692 -8.54 24.72 6.35
CA LYS A 692 -7.49 25.74 6.15
C LYS A 692 -7.64 26.42 4.78
N PRO A 693 -7.84 27.75 4.73
CA PRO A 693 -7.81 28.49 3.46
C PRO A 693 -6.40 28.45 2.86
N MET A 694 -6.28 28.24 1.54
CA MET A 694 -5.01 28.50 0.85
C MET A 694 -4.76 30.01 0.85
N TYR A 695 -3.61 30.42 1.39
CA TYR A 695 -3.15 31.81 1.38
C TYR A 695 -2.48 32.20 0.07
#